data_AF-A0A915BFN7-F1
#
_entry.id   AF-A0A915BFN7-F1
#
_cell.length_a   1.000
_cell.length_b   1.000
_cell.length_c   1.000
_cell.angle_alpha   90.00
_cell.angle_beta   90.00
_cell.angle_gamma   90.00
#
_symmetry.space_group_name_H-M   'P 1'
#
loop_
_entity.id
_entity.type
_entity.pdbx_description
1 polymer ?
#
loop_
_entity_poly.entity_id
_entity_poly.type
_entity_poly.pdbx_seq_one_letter_code
_entity_poly.pdbx_strand_id
1 'polypeptide(L)'
;MMRIVTTALKRSSSKRNAQIIRRKQKEESEQEKGSLKQRTSPMMLGIALLLRDLAGYVFHLCCHSTTLHYFQDRAVKEKKTGALEESSGVEDSTMAPTARSGASAAERVFKEASEKRIVVVYIDRDAELQKITDILTNRNEAVELLKISPAAAKIVMDIVQRTTMPLIFVKGDCVGGLADLLKLEESGALNEWLKEHSYDMIVIGGGSGGLAAAKEAARLGKKVLCLDFVKPSVMGTTWGLGGTCVNVGCIPKKLMHQAALLGEHIGDAKKFGWEIPEGDMKLSWEKMRNAIQDHIASLNWGYRVQLRERSVTYSNAYGVFTGSHELTTTNKKKKVEKVTADRFIIATGLRPRYPDVPGAKECCISSDDLFSLTYNPGKTLCVGASYVSLECAGFLKGIGNDVTVMVRSILLRGFDQDMAERIRQHMMTHEIKFVNAVPTKYERIEEPTDNKPGLVRVYWEETSEDGGKTPCTQDFNTVLMAIGRDAVTDEMGLELVGVERTKSGKIVGRREQSTCPYIYGIGDVLDGCPELTPVAIQAGRVLMRRLITGNSELTEYDQVPTTVFTPLEYGCCGLAEETAIQKYGKENINVYHNVFIPLEYSVPERVENSHCYCKLICLKSEQDLVLGYHILTPNAGEITQGFAIGLKLKAKKADFDRLIGIHPTVAENLTTLTLLKEEGQQLKASGC
;
A
#
# COMPACT_ATOMS: atom_id res chain seq x y z
N MET A 1 -19.26 67.06 16.26
CA MET A 1 -17.92 67.46 15.73
C MET A 1 -16.75 66.70 16.37
N MET A 2 -16.82 66.24 17.62
CA MET A 2 -15.68 65.63 18.34
C MET A 2 -15.39 64.14 18.04
N ARG A 3 -16.21 63.45 17.22
CA ARG A 3 -15.97 62.05 16.78
C ARG A 3 -15.31 61.91 15.40
N ILE A 4 -15.17 63.01 14.64
CA ILE A 4 -14.57 62.99 13.29
C ILE A 4 -13.06 63.26 13.35
N VAL A 5 -12.58 64.00 14.36
CA VAL A 5 -11.16 64.35 14.52
C VAL A 5 -10.31 63.17 15.01
N THR A 6 -10.87 62.29 15.85
CA THR A 6 -10.14 61.15 16.44
C THR A 6 -9.85 60.03 15.42
N THR A 7 -10.70 59.89 14.39
CA THR A 7 -10.56 58.88 13.34
C THR A 7 -9.55 59.32 12.26
N ALA A 8 -9.42 60.63 12.02
CA ALA A 8 -8.44 61.20 11.10
C ALA A 8 -7.01 61.13 11.66
N LEU A 9 -6.82 61.37 12.96
CA LEU A 9 -5.52 61.28 13.63
C LEU A 9 -4.97 59.84 13.70
N LYS A 10 -5.85 58.83 13.92
CA LYS A 10 -5.45 57.41 13.90
C LYS A 10 -5.01 56.95 12.50
N ARG A 11 -5.68 57.37 11.43
CA ARG A 11 -5.29 57.03 10.04
C ARG A 11 -3.99 57.71 9.59
N SER A 12 -3.71 58.91 10.08
CA SER A 12 -2.44 59.63 9.83
C SER A 12 -1.23 58.93 10.47
N SER A 13 -1.35 58.52 11.75
CA SER A 13 -0.27 57.83 12.46
C SER A 13 0.06 56.45 11.87
N SER A 14 -0.96 55.70 11.44
CA SER A 14 -0.80 54.39 10.80
C SER A 14 -0.05 54.48 9.46
N LYS A 15 -0.32 55.52 8.64
CA LYS A 15 0.40 55.74 7.38
C LYS A 15 1.85 56.15 7.59
N ARG A 16 2.15 56.97 8.62
CA ARG A 16 3.53 57.34 8.98
C ARG A 16 4.33 56.12 9.47
N ASN A 17 3.74 55.27 10.31
CA ASN A 17 4.42 54.08 10.81
C ASN A 17 4.69 53.06 9.69
N ALA A 18 3.76 52.88 8.74
CA ALA A 18 3.97 52.02 7.59
C ALA A 18 5.09 52.53 6.65
N GLN A 19 5.24 53.85 6.51
CA GLN A 19 6.35 54.44 5.73
C GLN A 19 7.71 54.29 6.43
N ILE A 20 7.75 54.41 7.77
CA ILE A 20 8.99 54.22 8.54
C ILE A 20 9.44 52.76 8.49
N ILE A 21 8.51 51.80 8.61
CA ILE A 21 8.82 50.36 8.49
C ILE A 21 9.34 50.02 7.09
N ARG A 22 8.72 50.57 6.03
CA ARG A 22 9.20 50.36 4.66
C ARG A 22 10.57 50.99 4.39
N ARG A 23 10.90 52.13 5.02
CA ARG A 23 12.25 52.71 4.94
C ARG A 23 13.28 51.85 5.68
N LYS A 24 12.98 51.38 6.89
CA LYS A 24 13.86 50.47 7.65
C LYS A 24 14.13 49.16 6.92
N GLN A 25 13.08 48.54 6.34
CA GLN A 25 13.25 47.31 5.55
C GLN A 25 14.08 47.53 4.27
N LYS A 26 14.04 48.74 3.69
CA LYS A 26 14.84 49.09 2.52
C LYS A 26 16.31 49.37 2.89
N GLU A 27 16.55 50.01 4.03
CA GLU A 27 17.90 50.24 4.58
C GLU A 27 18.57 48.93 5.03
N GLU A 28 17.82 48.02 5.67
CA GLU A 28 18.29 46.67 6.03
C GLU A 28 18.61 45.84 4.78
N SER A 29 17.76 45.90 3.74
CA SER A 29 18.01 45.25 2.44
C SER A 29 19.25 45.80 1.71
N GLU A 30 19.55 47.09 1.85
CA GLU A 30 20.71 47.72 1.21
C GLU A 30 22.00 47.45 2.01
N GLN A 31 21.92 47.35 3.34
CA GLN A 31 23.03 46.86 4.19
C GLN A 31 23.36 45.37 3.95
N GLU A 32 22.35 44.52 3.76
CA GLU A 32 22.55 43.09 3.45
C GLU A 32 23.20 42.89 2.08
N LYS A 33 22.82 43.72 1.08
CA LYS A 33 23.45 43.74 -0.25
C LYS A 33 24.88 44.31 -0.24
N GLY A 34 25.19 45.22 0.68
CA GLY A 34 26.54 45.74 0.89
C GLY A 34 27.46 44.71 1.56
N SER A 35 26.95 43.96 2.53
CA SER A 35 27.66 42.90 3.26
C SER A 35 27.99 41.69 2.38
N LEU A 36 27.09 41.30 1.46
CA LEU A 36 27.33 40.19 0.52
C LEU A 36 28.40 40.47 -0.54
N LYS A 37 28.74 41.75 -0.81
CA LYS A 37 29.77 42.13 -1.80
C LYS A 37 31.21 42.12 -1.25
N GLN A 38 31.41 41.91 0.06
CA GLN A 38 32.74 41.90 0.69
C GLN A 38 33.20 40.52 1.17
N ARG A 39 32.48 39.43 0.85
CA ARG A 39 32.88 38.06 1.21
C ARG A 39 32.71 37.08 0.05
N THR A 40 33.55 37.21 -0.97
CA THR A 40 33.79 36.16 -1.95
C THR A 40 35.30 36.04 -2.20
N SER A 41 35.90 34.98 -1.64
CA SER A 41 37.29 34.59 -1.90
C SER A 41 37.44 34.10 -3.35
N PRO A 42 38.60 34.32 -4.01
CA PRO A 42 38.89 33.81 -5.36
C PRO A 42 38.64 32.30 -5.54
N MET A 43 38.65 31.53 -4.44
CA MET A 43 38.41 30.09 -4.43
C MET A 43 36.97 29.69 -4.79
N MET A 44 35.97 30.52 -4.47
CA MET A 44 34.55 30.28 -4.81
C MET A 44 34.24 30.55 -6.28
N LEU A 45 34.99 31.46 -6.92
CA LEU A 45 34.85 31.74 -8.34
C LEU A 45 35.44 30.59 -9.20
N GLY A 46 36.50 29.94 -8.70
CA GLY A 46 37.06 28.73 -9.31
C GLY A 46 36.11 27.52 -9.26
N ILE A 47 35.38 27.33 -8.14
CA ILE A 47 34.40 26.25 -8.00
C ILE A 47 33.16 26.48 -8.89
N ALA A 48 32.71 27.73 -9.04
CA ALA A 48 31.60 28.07 -9.93
C ALA A 48 31.93 27.89 -11.42
N LEU A 49 33.19 28.08 -11.81
CA LEU A 49 33.65 27.81 -13.18
C LEU A 49 33.80 26.30 -13.45
N LEU A 50 34.33 25.53 -12.48
CA LEU A 50 34.39 24.07 -12.57
C LEU A 50 33.00 23.41 -12.64
N LEU A 51 32.01 23.91 -11.89
CA LEU A 51 30.64 23.39 -11.94
C LEU A 51 29.90 23.74 -13.25
N ARG A 52 30.29 24.85 -13.91
CA ARG A 52 29.74 25.22 -15.21
C ARG A 52 30.32 24.36 -16.35
N ASP A 53 31.59 23.99 -16.25
CA ASP A 53 32.24 23.08 -17.19
C ASP A 53 31.81 21.61 -16.98
N LEU A 54 31.52 21.19 -15.74
CA LEU A 54 30.91 19.88 -15.45
C LEU A 54 29.46 19.78 -15.95
N ALA A 55 28.67 20.86 -15.85
CA ALA A 55 27.32 20.90 -16.40
C ALA A 55 27.31 20.85 -17.94
N GLY A 56 28.34 21.41 -18.60
CA GLY A 56 28.56 21.28 -20.03
C GLY A 56 28.95 19.86 -20.46
N TYR A 57 29.76 19.17 -19.66
CA TYR A 57 30.18 17.77 -19.93
C TYR A 57 29.03 16.76 -19.73
N VAL A 58 28.14 16.98 -18.76
CA VAL A 58 26.96 16.13 -18.53
C VAL A 58 25.89 16.33 -19.61
N PHE A 59 25.79 17.54 -20.20
CA PHE A 59 24.86 17.78 -21.32
C PHE A 59 25.36 17.17 -22.65
N HIS A 60 26.68 17.03 -22.83
CA HIS A 60 27.25 16.43 -24.04
C HIS A 60 27.30 14.88 -24.02
N LEU A 61 27.18 14.26 -22.84
CA LEU A 61 27.08 12.80 -22.65
C LEU A 61 25.64 12.26 -22.72
N CYS A 62 24.61 13.12 -22.69
CA CYS A 62 23.20 12.72 -22.80
C CYS A 62 22.60 12.84 -24.20
N CYS A 63 23.38 13.17 -25.24
CA CYS A 63 22.87 13.37 -26.61
C CYS A 63 23.51 12.50 -27.71
N HIS A 64 24.16 11.38 -27.36
CA HIS A 64 24.55 10.34 -28.33
C HIS A 64 24.19 8.94 -27.80
N SER A 65 23.02 8.45 -28.19
CA SER A 65 22.74 7.01 -28.29
C SER A 65 21.89 6.78 -29.53
N THR A 66 22.55 6.86 -30.67
CA THR A 66 22.03 6.42 -31.96
C THR A 66 23.06 5.46 -32.55
N THR A 67 23.27 4.32 -31.90
CA THR A 67 24.03 3.20 -32.50
C THR A 67 23.63 1.86 -31.89
N LEU A 68 22.49 1.33 -32.32
CA LEU A 68 22.22 -0.11 -32.29
C LEU A 68 21.58 -0.53 -33.62
N HIS A 69 22.28 -0.18 -34.72
CA HIS A 69 22.18 -0.83 -36.02
C HIS A 69 23.58 -1.34 -36.38
N TYR A 70 24.01 -2.44 -35.75
CA TYR A 70 25.26 -3.10 -36.10
C TYR A 70 25.19 -4.64 -36.07
N PHE A 71 23.99 -5.22 -36.04
CA PHE A 71 23.78 -6.65 -36.28
C PHE A 71 22.52 -6.86 -37.13
N GLN A 72 22.53 -6.42 -38.38
CA GLN A 72 21.51 -6.86 -39.36
C GLN A 72 21.87 -6.71 -40.86
N ASP A 73 23.08 -6.26 -41.23
CA ASP A 73 23.47 -6.10 -42.65
C ASP A 73 24.70 -6.92 -43.04
N ARG A 74 24.63 -8.24 -42.80
CA ARG A 74 25.58 -9.17 -43.41
C ARG A 74 24.96 -10.54 -43.73
N ALA A 75 23.85 -10.54 -44.46
CA ALA A 75 23.32 -11.77 -45.04
C ALA A 75 22.39 -11.58 -46.26
N VAL A 76 22.48 -10.50 -47.04
CA VAL A 76 21.75 -10.44 -48.33
C VAL A 76 22.56 -9.65 -49.36
N LYS A 77 23.49 -10.35 -50.03
CA LYS A 77 23.89 -10.15 -51.44
C LYS A 77 25.11 -11.02 -51.71
N GLU A 78 24.86 -12.27 -52.08
CA GLU A 78 25.61 -12.95 -53.14
C GLU A 78 24.93 -14.28 -53.48
N LYS A 79 24.97 -14.62 -54.78
CA LYS A 79 24.56 -15.88 -55.42
C LYS A 79 23.07 -16.07 -55.71
N LYS A 80 22.64 -15.43 -56.81
CA LYS A 80 21.92 -16.15 -57.88
C LYS A 80 22.91 -17.03 -58.61
N THR A 81 22.69 -18.35 -58.67
CA THR A 81 22.90 -19.23 -59.85
C THR A 81 22.48 -20.67 -59.51
N GLY A 82 21.59 -21.24 -60.34
CA GLY A 82 21.69 -22.64 -60.75
C GLY A 82 20.87 -23.72 -60.00
N ALA A 83 19.71 -24.05 -60.57
CA ALA A 83 19.18 -25.39 -60.89
C ALA A 83 19.14 -26.55 -59.86
N LEU A 84 17.90 -27.06 -59.69
CA LEU A 84 17.43 -28.46 -59.67
C LEU A 84 18.16 -29.51 -58.79
N GLU A 85 17.47 -30.02 -57.76
CA GLU A 85 17.09 -31.44 -57.62
C GLU A 85 16.21 -31.68 -56.37
N GLU A 86 15.35 -32.69 -56.45
CA GLU A 86 14.33 -33.10 -55.47
C GLU A 86 14.93 -33.74 -54.20
N SER A 87 14.30 -33.54 -53.03
CA SER A 87 13.88 -34.64 -52.14
C SER A 87 13.26 -34.16 -50.82
N SER A 88 12.00 -34.56 -50.62
CA SER A 88 11.32 -34.97 -49.39
C SER A 88 11.70 -34.37 -48.02
N GLY A 89 10.69 -33.77 -47.37
CA GLY A 89 10.26 -34.24 -46.04
C GLY A 89 10.27 -33.23 -44.89
N VAL A 90 9.07 -33.01 -44.35
CA VAL A 90 8.70 -32.50 -43.01
C VAL A 90 8.60 -30.96 -42.88
N GLU A 91 7.39 -30.46 -43.11
CA GLU A 91 6.94 -29.14 -42.64
C GLU A 91 6.65 -29.19 -41.13
N ASP A 92 7.39 -28.39 -40.36
CA ASP A 92 7.07 -28.03 -38.98
C ASP A 92 6.31 -26.70 -39.01
N SER A 93 4.98 -26.78 -38.91
CA SER A 93 4.14 -25.64 -38.61
C SER A 93 3.73 -25.74 -37.14
N THR A 94 4.05 -24.76 -36.29
CA THR A 94 3.14 -24.26 -35.24
C THR A 94 3.75 -23.13 -34.41
N MET A 95 2.83 -22.34 -33.83
CA MET A 95 2.96 -21.44 -32.68
C MET A 95 3.18 -19.94 -32.94
N ALA A 96 2.22 -19.33 -33.65
CA ALA A 96 1.65 -18.06 -33.19
C ALA A 96 0.36 -18.38 -32.39
N PRO A 97 0.13 -17.79 -31.20
CA PRO A 97 -1.05 -18.13 -30.41
C PRO A 97 -2.29 -17.55 -31.08
N THR A 98 -3.15 -18.43 -31.59
CA THR A 98 -4.51 -18.08 -31.98
C THR A 98 -5.26 -17.66 -30.71
N ALA A 99 -5.53 -16.37 -30.57
CA ALA A 99 -6.49 -15.88 -29.59
C ALA A 99 -7.80 -16.67 -29.79
N ARG A 100 -8.21 -17.44 -28.78
CA ARG A 100 -9.43 -18.27 -28.83
C ARG A 100 -10.62 -17.36 -29.17
N SER A 101 -11.38 -17.66 -30.21
CA SER A 101 -12.49 -16.84 -30.70
C SER A 101 -13.48 -16.36 -29.62
N GLY A 102 -13.67 -17.15 -28.56
CA GLY A 102 -14.51 -16.78 -27.40
C GLY A 102 -13.97 -15.62 -26.55
N ALA A 103 -12.65 -15.40 -26.48
CA ALA A 103 -12.06 -14.28 -25.73
C ALA A 103 -12.38 -12.93 -26.40
N SER A 104 -12.24 -12.87 -27.73
CA SER A 104 -12.59 -11.67 -28.51
C SER A 104 -14.08 -11.29 -28.39
N ALA A 105 -14.96 -12.29 -28.29
CA ALA A 105 -16.39 -12.06 -28.11
C ALA A 105 -16.75 -11.58 -26.69
N ALA A 106 -16.04 -12.04 -25.66
CA ALA A 106 -16.20 -11.55 -24.29
C ALA A 106 -15.67 -10.11 -24.14
N GLU A 107 -14.54 -9.78 -24.77
CA GLU A 107 -14.01 -8.41 -24.80
C GLU A 107 -14.99 -7.44 -25.47
N ARG A 108 -15.67 -7.88 -26.54
CA ARG A 108 -16.72 -7.08 -27.18
C ARG A 108 -17.83 -6.70 -26.19
N VAL A 109 -18.24 -7.60 -25.28
CA VAL A 109 -19.26 -7.31 -24.28
C VAL A 109 -18.87 -6.12 -23.41
N PHE A 110 -17.67 -6.13 -22.85
CA PHE A 110 -17.20 -5.06 -21.97
C PHE A 110 -16.98 -3.75 -22.73
N LYS A 111 -16.51 -3.83 -23.99
CA LYS A 111 -16.39 -2.66 -24.86
C LYS A 111 -17.75 -2.00 -25.11
N GLU A 112 -18.75 -2.76 -25.56
CA GLU A 112 -20.11 -2.25 -25.78
C GLU A 112 -20.71 -1.71 -24.47
N ALA A 113 -20.53 -2.42 -23.36
CA ALA A 113 -20.98 -1.96 -22.04
C ALA A 113 -20.35 -0.61 -21.64
N SER A 114 -19.09 -0.37 -21.99
CA SER A 114 -18.40 0.90 -21.68
C SER A 114 -18.83 2.07 -22.57
N GLU A 115 -19.33 1.79 -23.78
CA GLU A 115 -19.70 2.80 -24.80
C GLU A 115 -21.21 3.10 -24.80
N LYS A 116 -22.06 2.14 -24.42
CA LYS A 116 -23.51 2.26 -24.44
C LYS A 116 -24.08 2.49 -23.04
N ARG A 117 -25.23 3.17 -22.96
CA ARG A 117 -25.93 3.39 -21.68
C ARG A 117 -26.54 2.13 -21.10
N ILE A 118 -27.13 1.27 -21.94
CA ILE A 118 -27.75 0.02 -21.49
C ILE A 118 -27.37 -1.08 -22.48
N VAL A 119 -26.81 -2.17 -21.98
CA VAL A 119 -26.51 -3.38 -22.76
C VAL A 119 -27.12 -4.58 -22.06
N VAL A 120 -27.86 -5.40 -22.80
CA VAL A 120 -28.37 -6.69 -22.33
C VAL A 120 -27.72 -7.79 -23.14
N VAL A 121 -26.95 -8.62 -22.44
CA VAL A 121 -26.16 -9.70 -23.01
C VAL A 121 -26.91 -11.01 -22.81
N TYR A 122 -27.10 -11.78 -23.87
CA TYR A 122 -27.90 -13.00 -23.83
C TYR A 122 -27.33 -14.10 -24.74
N ILE A 123 -27.74 -15.35 -24.48
CA ILE A 123 -27.38 -16.50 -25.32
C ILE A 123 -28.56 -16.83 -26.24
N ASP A 124 -29.74 -17.02 -25.66
CA ASP A 124 -30.97 -17.35 -26.37
C ASP A 124 -32.09 -16.36 -26.02
N ARG A 125 -33.10 -16.28 -26.90
CA ARG A 125 -34.28 -15.46 -26.65
C ARG A 125 -35.29 -16.27 -25.85
N ASP A 126 -35.58 -15.82 -24.65
CA ASP A 126 -36.57 -16.41 -23.76
C ASP A 126 -37.51 -15.35 -23.17
N ALA A 127 -38.46 -15.79 -22.35
CA ALA A 127 -39.41 -14.91 -21.70
C ALA A 127 -38.77 -13.97 -20.68
N GLU A 128 -37.61 -14.33 -20.11
CA GLU A 128 -36.89 -13.48 -19.16
C GLU A 128 -36.25 -12.29 -19.89
N LEU A 129 -35.58 -12.54 -21.02
CA LEU A 129 -35.03 -11.50 -21.89
C LEU A 129 -36.11 -10.52 -22.35
N GLN A 130 -37.28 -11.01 -22.72
CA GLN A 130 -38.39 -10.15 -23.15
C GLN A 130 -38.81 -9.21 -22.01
N LYS A 131 -39.03 -9.74 -20.80
CA LYS A 131 -39.38 -8.92 -19.63
C LYS A 131 -38.33 -7.86 -19.31
N ILE A 132 -37.04 -8.22 -19.35
CA ILE A 132 -35.94 -7.29 -19.15
C ILE A 132 -36.00 -6.16 -20.19
N THR A 133 -36.20 -6.52 -21.45
CA THR A 133 -36.26 -5.55 -22.56
C THR A 133 -37.46 -4.62 -22.41
N ASP A 134 -38.62 -5.13 -22.02
CA ASP A 134 -39.84 -4.34 -21.81
C ASP A 134 -39.63 -3.30 -20.68
N ILE A 135 -39.06 -3.73 -19.55
CA ILE A 135 -38.72 -2.85 -18.41
C ILE A 135 -37.80 -1.72 -18.89
N LEU A 136 -36.72 -2.03 -19.60
CA LEU A 136 -35.73 -1.05 -20.00
C LEU A 136 -36.22 -0.11 -21.11
N THR A 137 -36.99 -0.62 -22.08
CA THR A 137 -37.48 0.16 -23.23
C THR A 137 -38.57 1.16 -22.84
N ASN A 138 -39.38 0.85 -21.81
CA ASN A 138 -40.41 1.75 -21.28
C ASN A 138 -39.86 3.09 -20.76
N ARG A 139 -38.53 3.24 -20.63
CA ARG A 139 -37.85 4.45 -20.14
C ARG A 139 -37.32 5.35 -21.25
N ASN A 140 -37.67 5.07 -22.51
CA ASN A 140 -37.22 5.81 -23.69
C ASN A 140 -35.68 5.84 -23.85
N GLU A 141 -35.02 4.81 -23.32
CA GLU A 141 -33.58 4.58 -23.41
C GLU A 141 -33.26 3.63 -24.55
N ALA A 142 -32.14 3.85 -25.24
CA ALA A 142 -31.65 2.91 -26.23
C ALA A 142 -31.04 1.69 -25.51
N VAL A 143 -31.62 0.51 -25.76
CA VAL A 143 -31.15 -0.77 -25.21
C VAL A 143 -30.41 -1.55 -26.29
N GLU A 144 -29.12 -1.79 -26.09
CA GLU A 144 -28.31 -2.63 -26.98
C GLU A 144 -28.48 -4.10 -26.59
N LEU A 145 -28.93 -4.93 -27.53
CA LEU A 145 -29.13 -6.37 -27.33
C LEU A 145 -27.96 -7.14 -27.95
N LEU A 146 -27.08 -7.71 -27.12
CA LEU A 146 -25.87 -8.39 -27.56
C LEU A 146 -25.99 -9.91 -27.37
N LYS A 147 -26.22 -10.63 -28.47
CA LYS A 147 -26.17 -12.10 -28.47
C LYS A 147 -24.71 -12.58 -28.47
N ILE A 148 -24.38 -13.50 -27.57
CA ILE A 148 -23.05 -14.12 -27.48
C ILE A 148 -23.13 -15.66 -27.45
N SER A 149 -22.00 -16.31 -27.71
CA SER A 149 -21.91 -17.78 -27.60
C SER A 149 -21.84 -18.23 -26.13
N PRO A 150 -22.23 -19.47 -25.81
CA PRO A 150 -22.09 -20.02 -24.45
C PRO A 150 -20.66 -19.97 -23.90
N ALA A 151 -19.65 -20.14 -24.78
CA ALA A 151 -18.24 -20.06 -24.40
C ALA A 151 -17.84 -18.64 -23.97
N ALA A 152 -18.29 -17.62 -24.71
CA ALA A 152 -18.06 -16.22 -24.34
C ALA A 152 -18.82 -15.85 -23.06
N ALA A 153 -20.07 -16.34 -22.91
CA ALA A 153 -20.87 -16.10 -21.71
C ALA A 153 -20.19 -16.63 -20.45
N LYS A 154 -19.56 -17.81 -20.50
CA LYS A 154 -18.78 -18.35 -19.39
C LYS A 154 -17.64 -17.42 -18.96
N ILE A 155 -16.92 -16.83 -19.93
CA ILE A 155 -15.82 -15.89 -19.65
C ILE A 155 -16.35 -14.61 -19.01
N VAL A 156 -17.42 -14.03 -19.58
CA VAL A 156 -18.04 -12.81 -19.04
C VAL A 156 -18.54 -13.03 -17.62
N MET A 157 -19.28 -14.14 -17.39
CA MET A 157 -19.80 -14.54 -16.09
C MET A 157 -18.69 -14.73 -15.04
N ASP A 158 -17.55 -15.31 -15.40
CA ASP A 158 -16.39 -15.45 -14.51
C ASP A 158 -15.75 -14.09 -14.16
N ILE A 159 -15.65 -13.17 -15.12
CA ILE A 159 -15.11 -11.84 -14.87
C ILE A 159 -16.01 -11.05 -13.92
N VAL A 160 -17.33 -11.04 -14.16
CA VAL A 160 -18.31 -10.29 -13.32
C VAL A 160 -18.79 -11.08 -12.09
N GLN A 161 -18.33 -12.32 -11.93
CA GLN A 161 -18.69 -13.24 -10.84
C GLN A 161 -20.21 -13.44 -10.72
N ARG A 162 -20.87 -13.73 -11.84
CA ARG A 162 -22.28 -14.12 -11.92
C ARG A 162 -22.41 -15.54 -12.46
N THR A 163 -23.52 -16.20 -12.18
CA THR A 163 -23.72 -17.62 -12.54
C THR A 163 -24.87 -17.85 -13.52
N THR A 164 -25.63 -16.79 -13.85
CA THR A 164 -26.83 -16.86 -14.68
C THR A 164 -26.79 -15.83 -15.80
N MET A 165 -27.50 -16.13 -16.89
CA MET A 165 -27.78 -15.26 -18.03
C MET A 165 -29.31 -15.06 -18.12
N PRO A 166 -29.81 -13.97 -18.76
CA PRO A 166 -29.05 -12.86 -19.36
C PRO A 166 -28.37 -11.95 -18.32
N LEU A 167 -27.41 -11.14 -18.79
CA LEU A 167 -26.72 -10.13 -17.97
C LEU A 167 -27.05 -8.73 -18.46
N ILE A 168 -27.37 -7.84 -17.53
CA ILE A 168 -27.69 -6.45 -17.79
C ILE A 168 -26.51 -5.59 -17.32
N PHE A 169 -26.10 -4.66 -18.19
CA PHE A 169 -25.14 -3.62 -17.89
C PHE A 169 -25.83 -2.27 -18.03
N VAL A 170 -25.69 -1.43 -17.00
CA VAL A 170 -26.18 -0.05 -17.00
C VAL A 170 -24.97 0.86 -16.81
N LYS A 171 -24.75 1.77 -17.77
CA LYS A 171 -23.58 2.63 -17.87
C LYS A 171 -22.29 1.82 -17.61
N GLY A 172 -22.13 0.65 -18.21
CA GLY A 172 -20.95 -0.21 -18.06
C GLY A 172 -20.86 -1.06 -16.79
N ASP A 173 -21.73 -0.84 -15.80
CA ASP A 173 -21.70 -1.59 -14.55
C ASP A 173 -22.65 -2.79 -14.62
N CYS A 174 -22.17 -3.97 -14.23
CA CYS A 174 -22.96 -5.20 -14.27
C CYS A 174 -24.01 -5.18 -13.17
N VAL A 175 -25.29 -5.13 -13.56
CA VAL A 175 -26.44 -5.21 -12.65
C VAL A 175 -26.68 -6.65 -12.23
N GLY A 176 -26.62 -7.60 -13.16
CA GLY A 176 -27.04 -8.99 -12.95
C GLY A 176 -28.18 -9.36 -13.88
N GLY A 177 -29.10 -10.21 -13.40
CA GLY A 177 -30.25 -10.72 -14.17
C GLY A 177 -31.55 -9.98 -13.87
N LEU A 178 -32.70 -10.57 -14.25
CA LEU A 178 -34.02 -9.94 -14.05
C LEU A 178 -34.31 -9.63 -12.57
N ALA A 179 -33.93 -10.51 -11.65
CA ALA A 179 -34.18 -10.29 -10.21
C ALA A 179 -33.43 -9.08 -9.66
N ASP A 180 -32.19 -8.84 -10.12
CA ASP A 180 -31.41 -7.65 -9.72
C ASP A 180 -32.03 -6.38 -10.33
N LEU A 181 -32.50 -6.44 -11.59
CA LEU A 181 -33.17 -5.33 -12.27
C LEU A 181 -34.45 -4.91 -11.56
N LEU A 182 -35.30 -5.88 -11.18
CA LEU A 182 -36.56 -5.61 -10.48
C LEU A 182 -36.34 -4.91 -9.13
N LYS A 183 -35.27 -5.27 -8.40
CA LYS A 183 -34.90 -4.57 -7.15
C LYS A 183 -34.52 -3.11 -7.40
N LEU A 184 -33.79 -2.83 -8.49
CA LEU A 184 -33.44 -1.45 -8.87
C LEU A 184 -34.66 -0.65 -9.33
N GLU A 185 -35.64 -1.30 -9.95
CA GLU A 185 -36.90 -0.68 -10.34
C GLU A 185 -37.78 -0.36 -9.12
N GLU A 186 -37.95 -1.33 -8.21
CA GLU A 186 -38.75 -1.19 -6.99
C GLU A 186 -38.20 -0.08 -6.07
N SER A 187 -36.88 -0.01 -5.92
CA SER A 187 -36.22 1.05 -5.14
C SER A 187 -36.20 2.42 -5.83
N GLY A 188 -36.54 2.49 -7.12
CA GLY A 188 -36.40 3.70 -7.94
C GLY A 188 -34.95 4.03 -8.33
N ALA A 189 -33.96 3.26 -7.88
CA ALA A 189 -32.54 3.50 -8.12
C ALA A 189 -32.19 3.48 -9.61
N LEU A 190 -32.86 2.65 -10.43
CA LEU A 190 -32.65 2.62 -11.88
C LEU A 190 -32.99 3.96 -12.53
N ASN A 191 -34.09 4.59 -12.10
CA ASN A 191 -34.52 5.88 -12.66
C ASN A 191 -33.57 7.00 -12.24
N GLU A 192 -33.05 6.98 -11.01
CA GLU A 192 -32.02 7.93 -10.59
C GLU A 192 -30.71 7.73 -11.37
N TRP A 193 -30.27 6.49 -11.57
CA TRP A 193 -29.03 6.19 -12.29
C TRP A 193 -29.03 6.72 -13.73
N LEU A 194 -30.18 6.66 -14.40
CA LEU A 194 -30.33 7.11 -15.77
C LEU A 194 -30.37 8.65 -15.91
N LYS A 195 -30.48 9.42 -14.82
CA LYS A 195 -30.36 10.87 -14.89
C LYS A 195 -28.91 11.31 -15.16
N GLU A 196 -28.80 12.59 -15.48
CA GLU A 196 -27.51 13.28 -15.54
C GLU A 196 -27.05 13.66 -14.13
N HIS A 197 -25.80 13.37 -13.81
CA HIS A 197 -25.22 13.61 -12.49
C HIS A 197 -24.13 14.67 -12.53
N SER A 198 -23.81 15.23 -11.35
CA SER A 198 -22.79 16.28 -11.25
C SER A 198 -21.37 15.77 -11.54
N TYR A 199 -21.11 14.48 -11.37
CA TYR A 199 -19.84 13.80 -11.62
C TYR A 199 -20.06 12.45 -12.30
N ASP A 200 -19.12 12.00 -13.13
CA ASP A 200 -19.09 10.61 -13.59
C ASP A 200 -18.75 9.65 -12.44
N MET A 201 -17.95 10.13 -11.49
CA MET A 201 -17.46 9.30 -10.40
C MET A 201 -17.14 10.12 -9.15
N ILE A 202 -17.52 9.57 -7.99
CA ILE A 202 -17.05 10.04 -6.69
C ILE A 202 -16.20 8.96 -6.04
N VAL A 203 -14.98 9.33 -5.65
CA VAL A 203 -14.08 8.50 -4.86
C VAL A 203 -14.12 8.97 -3.41
N ILE A 204 -14.53 8.09 -2.49
CA ILE A 204 -14.62 8.34 -1.05
C ILE A 204 -13.40 7.73 -0.37
N GLY A 205 -12.44 8.58 -0.01
CA GLY A 205 -11.15 8.22 0.59
C GLY A 205 -9.97 8.61 -0.31
N GLY A 206 -9.16 9.57 0.15
CA GLY A 206 -7.98 10.08 -0.55
C GLY A 206 -6.69 9.34 -0.20
N GLY A 207 -6.77 8.03 -0.01
CA GLY A 207 -5.62 7.14 0.24
C GLY A 207 -5.00 6.56 -1.02
N SER A 208 -4.12 5.58 -0.87
CA SER A 208 -3.36 4.94 -1.97
C SER A 208 -4.25 4.50 -3.13
N GLY A 209 -5.30 3.71 -2.85
CA GLY A 209 -6.21 3.22 -3.89
C GLY A 209 -7.11 4.31 -4.47
N GLY A 210 -7.71 5.15 -3.61
CA GLY A 210 -8.61 6.21 -4.06
C GLY A 210 -7.92 7.26 -4.93
N LEU A 211 -6.71 7.70 -4.56
CA LEU A 211 -5.92 8.61 -5.39
C LEU A 211 -5.51 7.97 -6.72
N ALA A 212 -5.21 6.66 -6.74
CA ALA A 212 -4.88 5.95 -7.96
C ALA A 212 -6.09 5.87 -8.90
N ALA A 213 -7.26 5.48 -8.38
CA ALA A 213 -8.50 5.40 -9.13
C ALA A 213 -8.94 6.78 -9.65
N ALA A 214 -8.96 7.81 -8.80
CA ALA A 214 -9.38 9.15 -9.21
C ALA A 214 -8.51 9.72 -10.33
N LYS A 215 -7.19 9.56 -10.23
CA LYS A 215 -6.24 10.01 -11.27
C LYS A 215 -6.39 9.23 -12.58
N GLU A 216 -6.60 7.92 -12.51
CA GLU A 216 -6.77 7.09 -13.71
C GLU A 216 -8.11 7.37 -14.40
N ALA A 217 -9.21 7.51 -13.64
CA ALA A 217 -10.52 7.89 -14.17
C ALA A 217 -10.46 9.24 -14.90
N ALA A 218 -9.83 10.24 -14.29
CA ALA A 218 -9.66 11.54 -14.93
C ALA A 218 -8.78 11.50 -16.18
N ARG A 219 -7.71 10.69 -16.16
CA ARG A 219 -6.87 10.44 -17.35
C ARG A 219 -7.70 9.82 -18.49
N LEU A 220 -8.69 9.01 -18.16
CA LEU A 220 -9.63 8.37 -19.09
C LEU A 220 -10.84 9.28 -19.43
N GLY A 221 -10.76 10.58 -19.12
CA GLY A 221 -11.74 11.58 -19.55
C GLY A 221 -12.97 11.74 -18.66
N LYS A 222 -12.96 11.16 -17.45
CA LYS A 222 -14.09 11.26 -16.52
C LYS A 222 -13.98 12.46 -15.59
N LYS A 223 -15.12 13.08 -15.28
CA LYS A 223 -15.25 14.14 -14.28
C LYS A 223 -15.35 13.52 -12.89
N VAL A 224 -14.29 13.70 -12.10
CA VAL A 224 -14.13 13.03 -10.81
C VAL A 224 -14.15 14.01 -9.64
N LEU A 225 -14.86 13.65 -8.58
CA LEU A 225 -14.73 14.23 -7.24
C LEU A 225 -14.05 13.22 -6.31
N CYS A 226 -12.91 13.61 -5.75
CA CYS A 226 -12.20 12.85 -4.73
C CYS A 226 -12.44 13.51 -3.36
N LEU A 227 -13.13 12.78 -2.48
CA LEU A 227 -13.38 13.15 -1.10
C LEU A 227 -12.32 12.53 -0.21
N ASP A 228 -11.77 13.32 0.71
CA ASP A 228 -10.92 12.80 1.78
C ASP A 228 -11.20 13.54 3.08
N PHE A 229 -11.36 12.82 4.17
CA PHE A 229 -11.55 13.42 5.49
C PHE A 229 -10.93 12.55 6.57
N VAL A 230 -9.92 13.09 7.24
CA VAL A 230 -9.25 12.41 8.35
C VAL A 230 -9.97 12.73 9.64
N LYS A 231 -10.83 11.81 10.11
CA LYS A 231 -11.34 11.81 11.49
C LYS A 231 -10.13 11.74 12.44
N PRO A 232 -9.97 12.67 13.41
CA PRO A 232 -8.85 12.64 14.33
C PRO A 232 -8.69 11.29 15.05
N SER A 233 -7.49 10.94 15.47
CA SER A 233 -7.26 9.81 16.40
C SER A 233 -7.90 10.09 17.76
N VAL A 234 -7.86 9.09 18.66
CA VAL A 234 -8.30 9.27 20.05
C VAL A 234 -7.53 10.39 20.78
N MET A 235 -6.30 10.67 20.36
CA MET A 235 -5.46 11.76 20.88
C MET A 235 -5.65 13.09 20.13
N GLY A 236 -6.53 13.14 19.13
CA GLY A 236 -6.77 14.35 18.32
C GLY A 236 -5.81 14.53 17.14
N THR A 237 -4.92 13.57 16.88
CA THR A 237 -3.96 13.62 15.76
C THR A 237 -4.70 13.57 14.43
N THR A 238 -4.31 14.43 13.48
CA THR A 238 -4.84 14.48 12.11
C THR A 238 -3.70 14.74 11.13
N TRP A 239 -3.92 14.45 9.85
CA TRP A 239 -2.91 14.58 8.80
C TRP A 239 -3.52 15.03 7.46
N GLY A 240 -2.67 15.18 6.44
CA GLY A 240 -3.04 15.64 5.10
C GLY A 240 -3.44 14.54 4.13
N LEU A 241 -3.72 14.94 2.88
CA LEU A 241 -4.10 14.03 1.79
C LEU A 241 -3.02 12.97 1.52
N GLY A 242 -3.41 11.73 1.21
CA GLY A 242 -2.49 10.62 0.93
C GLY A 242 -2.85 9.32 1.65
N GLY A 243 -3.76 9.40 2.63
CA GLY A 243 -4.22 8.28 3.43
C GLY A 243 -3.15 7.70 4.36
N THR A 244 -3.40 6.48 4.83
CA THR A 244 -2.59 5.81 5.87
C THR A 244 -1.13 5.69 5.49
N CYS A 245 -0.82 5.11 4.33
CA CYS A 245 0.57 4.76 3.97
C CYS A 245 1.50 5.99 3.92
N VAL A 246 1.00 7.11 3.42
CA VAL A 246 1.76 8.36 3.30
C VAL A 246 2.01 9.00 4.67
N ASN A 247 0.98 9.04 5.52
CA ASN A 247 1.01 9.88 6.71
C ASN A 247 1.36 9.13 8.00
N VAL A 248 0.86 7.90 8.15
CA VAL A 248 0.87 7.13 9.41
C VAL A 248 1.09 5.63 9.16
N GLY A 249 1.84 5.30 8.11
CA GLY A 249 2.03 3.93 7.64
C GLY A 249 3.39 3.76 6.98
N CYS A 250 3.41 3.18 5.78
CA CYS A 250 4.64 2.72 5.12
C CYS A 250 5.77 3.76 5.08
N ILE A 251 5.46 5.03 4.75
CA ILE A 251 6.46 6.09 4.59
C ILE A 251 7.16 6.41 5.91
N PRO A 252 6.47 6.91 6.97
CA PRO A 252 7.15 7.19 8.23
C PRO A 252 7.69 5.93 8.90
N LYS A 253 7.00 4.78 8.77
CA LYS A 253 7.50 3.48 9.27
C LYS A 253 8.87 3.14 8.70
N LYS A 254 9.03 3.18 7.37
CA LYS A 254 10.30 2.81 6.72
C LYS A 254 11.39 3.86 6.97
N LEU A 255 11.05 5.14 7.11
CA LEU A 255 12.01 6.19 7.46
C LEU A 255 12.52 6.07 8.90
N MET A 256 11.65 5.73 9.86
CA MET A 256 12.07 5.45 11.25
C MET A 256 12.86 4.14 11.35
N HIS A 257 12.47 3.11 10.60
CA HIS A 257 13.26 1.87 10.43
C HIS A 257 14.66 2.18 9.89
N GLN A 258 14.78 3.00 8.85
CA GLN A 258 16.08 3.43 8.32
C GLN A 258 16.93 4.16 9.37
N ALA A 259 16.31 5.00 10.20
CA ALA A 259 17.03 5.70 11.28
C ALA A 259 17.58 4.73 12.33
N ALA A 260 16.83 3.65 12.64
CA ALA A 260 17.30 2.57 13.50
C ALA A 260 18.47 1.80 12.86
N LEU A 261 18.36 1.39 11.60
CA LEU A 261 19.44 0.70 10.87
C LEU A 261 20.72 1.54 10.79
N LEU A 262 20.59 2.85 10.56
CA LEU A 262 21.73 3.77 10.56
C LEU A 262 22.46 3.80 11.90
N GLY A 263 21.74 3.69 13.02
CA GLY A 263 22.34 3.60 14.35
C GLY A 263 23.27 2.39 14.48
N GLU A 264 22.86 1.24 13.93
CA GLU A 264 23.70 0.04 13.91
C GLU A 264 24.89 0.17 12.95
N HIS A 265 24.67 0.71 11.74
CA HIS A 265 25.75 0.90 10.75
C HIS A 265 26.83 1.87 11.21
N ILE A 266 26.47 2.86 12.02
CA ILE A 266 27.44 3.74 12.68
C ILE A 266 28.34 2.93 13.64
N GLY A 267 27.77 1.95 14.35
CA GLY A 267 28.55 1.00 15.16
C GLY A 267 29.48 0.15 14.30
N ASP A 268 28.93 -0.44 13.23
CA ASP A 268 29.69 -1.28 12.29
C ASP A 268 30.85 -0.51 11.64
N ALA A 269 30.63 0.77 11.27
CA ALA A 269 31.62 1.60 10.59
C ALA A 269 32.95 1.72 11.34
N LYS A 270 32.94 1.68 12.68
CA LYS A 270 34.17 1.67 13.50
C LYS A 270 35.08 0.48 13.16
N LYS A 271 34.48 -0.70 12.96
CA LYS A 271 35.21 -1.93 12.61
C LYS A 271 35.72 -1.92 11.16
N PHE A 272 35.06 -1.16 10.29
CA PHE A 272 35.53 -0.88 8.93
C PHE A 272 36.59 0.24 8.85
N GLY A 273 37.05 0.77 9.98
CA GLY A 273 38.15 1.75 10.04
C GLY A 273 37.73 3.21 10.02
N TRP A 274 36.44 3.51 10.17
CA TRP A 274 35.99 4.90 10.33
C TRP A 274 36.33 5.42 11.73
N GLU A 275 37.08 6.52 11.79
CA GLU A 275 37.33 7.27 13.02
C GLU A 275 36.08 8.06 13.42
N ILE A 276 35.28 7.47 14.31
CA ILE A 276 34.08 8.12 14.86
C ILE A 276 34.43 8.63 16.27
N PRO A 277 34.24 9.94 16.55
CA PRO A 277 34.56 10.52 17.85
C PRO A 277 33.95 9.73 19.02
N GLU A 278 34.71 9.56 20.10
CA GLU A 278 34.23 8.91 21.31
C GLU A 278 33.10 9.73 21.97
N GLY A 279 32.02 9.04 22.37
CA GLY A 279 30.87 9.64 23.05
C GLY A 279 29.57 8.87 22.81
N ASP A 280 28.55 9.16 23.63
CA ASP A 280 27.20 8.62 23.41
C ASP A 280 26.58 9.25 22.16
N MET A 281 26.56 8.53 21.04
CA MET A 281 25.80 8.93 19.87
C MET A 281 24.30 8.76 20.16
N LYS A 282 23.61 9.88 20.39
CA LYS A 282 22.17 9.89 20.69
C LYS A 282 21.37 10.39 19.50
N LEU A 283 20.34 9.65 19.12
CA LEU A 283 19.37 10.10 18.14
C LEU A 283 18.51 11.22 18.73
N SER A 284 18.35 12.31 17.98
CA SER A 284 17.38 13.35 18.30
C SER A 284 16.03 13.01 17.68
N TRP A 285 15.08 12.56 18.53
CA TRP A 285 13.71 12.24 18.10
C TRP A 285 13.07 13.41 17.35
N GLU A 286 13.19 14.62 17.91
CA GLU A 286 12.63 15.83 17.32
C GLU A 286 13.17 16.09 15.91
N LYS A 287 14.49 16.04 15.70
CA LYS A 287 15.09 16.26 14.37
C LYS A 287 14.65 15.20 13.36
N MET A 288 14.66 13.93 13.76
CA MET A 288 14.18 12.84 12.91
C MET A 288 12.70 13.03 12.55
N ARG A 289 11.84 13.23 13.55
CA ARG A 289 10.40 13.41 13.38
C ARG A 289 10.10 14.62 12.50
N ASN A 290 10.76 15.76 12.72
CA ASN A 290 10.56 16.96 11.90
C ASN A 290 10.91 16.70 10.43
N ALA A 291 12.07 16.10 10.15
CA ALA A 291 12.47 15.78 8.77
C ALA A 291 11.49 14.81 8.08
N ILE A 292 11.00 13.81 8.81
CA ILE A 292 9.98 12.88 8.30
C ILE A 292 8.67 13.61 8.03
N GLN A 293 8.21 14.48 8.94
CA GLN A 293 6.98 15.26 8.77
C GLN A 293 7.09 16.26 7.60
N ASP A 294 8.26 16.86 7.37
CA ASP A 294 8.51 17.72 6.22
C ASP A 294 8.39 16.94 4.90
N HIS A 295 8.93 15.72 4.86
CA HIS A 295 8.76 14.83 3.71
C HIS A 295 7.29 14.47 3.48
N ILE A 296 6.55 14.11 4.53
CA ILE A 296 5.11 13.81 4.46
C ILE A 296 4.33 15.03 3.95
N ALA A 297 4.60 16.23 4.47
CA ALA A 297 3.97 17.46 4.02
C ALA A 297 4.22 17.72 2.53
N SER A 298 5.44 17.45 2.05
CA SER A 298 5.77 17.53 0.62
C SER A 298 4.93 16.57 -0.24
N LEU A 299 4.71 15.33 0.24
CA LEU A 299 3.86 14.35 -0.42
C LEU A 299 2.39 14.78 -0.41
N ASN A 300 1.87 15.26 0.72
CA ASN A 300 0.50 15.77 0.81
C ASN A 300 0.26 16.88 -0.22
N TRP A 301 1.20 17.83 -0.31
CA TRP A 301 1.14 18.90 -1.30
C TRP A 301 1.23 18.35 -2.73
N GLY A 302 2.17 17.45 -3.00
CA GLY A 302 2.35 16.81 -4.30
C GLY A 302 1.08 16.09 -4.79
N TYR A 303 0.37 15.37 -3.92
CA TYR A 303 -0.89 14.74 -4.28
C TYR A 303 -1.98 15.75 -4.63
N ARG A 304 -2.09 16.86 -3.88
CA ARG A 304 -3.05 17.93 -4.20
C ARG A 304 -2.75 18.57 -5.56
N VAL A 305 -1.48 18.77 -5.88
CA VAL A 305 -1.04 19.27 -7.20
C VAL A 305 -1.41 18.27 -8.30
N GLN A 306 -1.08 16.99 -8.12
CA GLN A 306 -1.38 15.94 -9.10
C GLN A 306 -2.87 15.77 -9.39
N LEU A 307 -3.74 15.95 -8.39
CA LEU A 307 -5.20 15.93 -8.57
C LEU A 307 -5.65 17.13 -9.40
N ARG A 308 -5.18 18.33 -9.05
CA ARG A 308 -5.51 19.58 -9.76
C ARG A 308 -5.06 19.55 -11.22
N GLU A 309 -3.83 19.10 -11.49
CA GLU A 309 -3.29 18.99 -12.85
C GLU A 309 -4.10 18.03 -13.74
N ARG A 310 -4.75 17.04 -13.14
CA ARG A 310 -5.62 16.09 -13.83
C ARG A 310 -7.09 16.50 -13.80
N SER A 311 -7.40 17.73 -13.36
CA SER A 311 -8.78 18.22 -13.23
C SER A 311 -9.68 17.35 -12.33
N VAL A 312 -9.10 16.63 -11.37
CA VAL A 312 -9.86 15.96 -10.31
C VAL A 312 -10.27 17.02 -9.29
N THR A 313 -11.57 17.13 -9.03
CA THR A 313 -12.05 18.00 -7.95
C THR A 313 -11.70 17.33 -6.62
N TYR A 314 -10.89 18.00 -5.80
CA TYR A 314 -10.58 17.52 -4.45
C TYR A 314 -11.39 18.29 -3.42
N SER A 315 -12.10 17.58 -2.53
CA SER A 315 -12.79 18.17 -1.39
C SER A 315 -12.37 17.49 -0.08
N ASN A 316 -11.95 18.31 0.88
CA ASN A 316 -11.69 17.85 2.24
C ASN A 316 -13.00 17.81 3.03
N ALA A 317 -13.79 16.77 2.78
CA ALA A 317 -15.14 16.62 3.30
C ALA A 317 -15.47 15.14 3.52
N TYR A 318 -16.24 14.90 4.59
CA TYR A 318 -16.80 13.59 4.90
C TYR A 318 -18.06 13.37 4.04
N GLY A 319 -18.15 12.23 3.34
CA GLY A 319 -19.29 11.90 2.48
C GLY A 319 -20.18 10.84 3.12
N VAL A 320 -21.50 11.06 3.06
CA VAL A 320 -22.53 10.13 3.54
C VAL A 320 -23.58 9.95 2.45
N PHE A 321 -23.93 8.70 2.15
CA PHE A 321 -25.04 8.39 1.25
C PHE A 321 -26.36 8.85 1.86
N THR A 322 -27.08 9.68 1.11
CA THR A 322 -28.41 10.18 1.50
C THR A 322 -29.50 9.77 0.52
N GLY A 323 -29.14 9.05 -0.54
CA GLY A 323 -30.04 8.45 -1.51
C GLY A 323 -29.26 7.67 -2.57
N SER A 324 -29.97 7.03 -3.50
CA SER A 324 -29.34 6.43 -4.68
C SER A 324 -28.66 7.50 -5.51
N HIS A 325 -27.40 7.27 -5.88
CA HIS A 325 -26.58 8.23 -6.63
C HIS A 325 -26.40 9.62 -5.98
N GLU A 326 -26.66 9.77 -4.68
CA GLU A 326 -26.53 11.03 -3.94
C GLU A 326 -25.66 10.88 -2.69
N LEU A 327 -24.69 11.79 -2.53
CA LEU A 327 -23.95 11.99 -1.28
C LEU A 327 -24.23 13.38 -0.70
N THR A 328 -24.34 13.43 0.61
CA THR A 328 -24.16 14.66 1.38
C THR A 328 -22.72 14.73 1.88
N THR A 329 -22.03 15.83 1.56
CA THR A 329 -20.64 16.07 1.96
C THR A 329 -20.59 17.16 3.03
N THR A 330 -19.80 16.92 4.09
CA THR A 330 -19.61 17.88 5.20
C THR A 330 -18.13 18.17 5.38
N ASN A 331 -17.71 19.43 5.19
CA ASN A 331 -16.31 19.81 5.37
C ASN A 331 -15.98 20.21 6.82
N LYS A 332 -14.70 20.46 7.11
CA LYS A 332 -14.24 20.89 8.46
C LYS A 332 -14.93 22.17 8.99
N LYS A 333 -15.49 23.02 8.11
CA LYS A 333 -16.24 24.22 8.49
C LYS A 333 -17.74 23.95 8.68
N LYS A 334 -18.15 22.67 8.74
CA LYS A 334 -19.55 22.22 8.81
C LYS A 334 -20.41 22.71 7.65
N LYS A 335 -19.80 23.09 6.51
CA LYS A 335 -20.57 23.38 5.29
C LYS A 335 -21.02 22.05 4.71
N VAL A 336 -22.31 21.98 4.43
CA VAL A 336 -22.98 20.81 3.86
C VAL A 336 -23.28 21.07 2.38
N GLU A 337 -22.96 20.11 1.52
CA GLU A 337 -23.25 20.16 0.08
C GLU A 337 -23.76 18.81 -0.39
N LYS A 338 -24.78 18.79 -1.26
CA LYS A 338 -25.24 17.59 -1.95
C LYS A 338 -24.53 17.46 -3.29
N VAL A 339 -24.08 16.26 -3.61
CA VAL A 339 -23.42 15.92 -4.87
C VAL A 339 -23.98 14.60 -5.39
N THR A 340 -24.02 14.45 -6.70
CA THR A 340 -24.52 13.24 -7.37
C THR A 340 -23.51 12.67 -8.34
N ALA A 341 -23.50 11.35 -8.52
CA ALA A 341 -22.60 10.69 -9.47
C ALA A 341 -23.15 9.40 -10.06
N ASP A 342 -22.67 9.06 -11.27
CA ASP A 342 -22.98 7.77 -11.90
C ASP A 342 -22.41 6.60 -11.10
N ARG A 343 -21.21 6.74 -10.53
CA ARG A 343 -20.52 5.68 -9.79
C ARG A 343 -19.80 6.17 -8.54
N PHE A 344 -19.62 5.25 -7.60
CA PHE A 344 -18.90 5.51 -6.35
C PHE A 344 -17.82 4.46 -6.11
N ILE A 345 -16.67 4.92 -5.62
CA ILE A 345 -15.61 4.06 -5.09
C ILE A 345 -15.44 4.36 -3.62
N ILE A 346 -15.63 3.35 -2.78
CA ILE A 346 -15.30 3.38 -1.36
C ILE A 346 -13.85 2.89 -1.20
N ALA A 347 -12.98 3.81 -0.80
CA ALA A 347 -11.55 3.61 -0.58
C ALA A 347 -11.14 4.21 0.78
N THR A 348 -12.00 4.08 1.79
CA THR A 348 -11.87 4.72 3.11
C THR A 348 -10.86 4.06 4.03
N GLY A 349 -10.39 2.86 3.68
CA GLY A 349 -9.34 2.14 4.42
C GLY A 349 -9.77 1.70 5.82
N LEU A 350 -8.77 1.46 6.68
CA LEU A 350 -8.95 1.02 8.07
C LEU A 350 -8.34 2.02 9.06
N ARG A 351 -8.76 1.95 10.32
CA ARG A 351 -8.19 2.71 11.47
C ARG A 351 -7.80 1.77 12.62
N PRO A 352 -6.81 2.13 13.46
CA PRO A 352 -6.38 1.29 14.59
C PRO A 352 -7.52 0.94 15.54
N ARG A 353 -7.58 -0.32 15.97
CA ARG A 353 -8.52 -0.81 16.97
C ARG A 353 -8.01 -0.53 18.38
N TYR A 354 -8.92 -0.14 19.26
CA TYR A 354 -8.70 -0.09 20.70
C TYR A 354 -9.48 -1.19 21.41
N PRO A 355 -8.91 -1.84 22.45
CA PRO A 355 -9.64 -2.82 23.22
C PRO A 355 -10.68 -2.15 24.12
N ASP A 356 -11.75 -2.88 24.45
CA ASP A 356 -12.70 -2.48 25.48
C ASP A 356 -12.14 -2.79 26.88
N VAL A 357 -11.13 -2.03 27.27
CA VAL A 357 -10.38 -2.17 28.54
C VAL A 357 -10.30 -0.79 29.20
N PRO A 358 -10.57 -0.67 30.52
CA PRO A 358 -10.55 0.62 31.20
C PRO A 358 -9.23 1.36 31.02
N GLY A 359 -9.31 2.64 30.63
CA GLY A 359 -8.17 3.51 30.39
C GLY A 359 -7.49 3.35 29.03
N ALA A 360 -7.89 2.40 28.19
CA ALA A 360 -7.18 2.14 26.93
C ALA A 360 -7.19 3.34 25.97
N LYS A 361 -8.33 4.02 25.79
CA LYS A 361 -8.46 5.15 24.87
C LYS A 361 -7.86 6.44 25.44
N GLU A 362 -7.86 6.58 26.76
CA GLU A 362 -7.37 7.74 27.50
C GLU A 362 -5.85 7.68 27.70
N CYS A 363 -5.31 6.49 27.91
CA CYS A 363 -3.90 6.29 28.27
C CYS A 363 -3.01 5.98 27.07
N CYS A 364 -3.55 5.36 26.02
CA CYS A 364 -2.74 4.71 24.97
C CYS A 364 -2.83 5.42 23.62
N ILE A 365 -1.74 5.33 22.86
CA ILE A 365 -1.65 5.84 21.51
C ILE A 365 -1.71 4.68 20.50
N SER A 366 -1.82 5.01 19.21
CA SER A 366 -1.71 4.04 18.12
C SER A 366 -0.62 4.45 17.14
N SER A 367 -0.43 3.65 16.08
CA SER A 367 0.45 4.04 14.96
C SER A 367 0.03 5.37 14.33
N ASP A 368 -1.24 5.74 14.41
CA ASP A 368 -1.74 7.02 13.87
C ASP A 368 -1.13 8.23 14.60
N ASP A 369 -0.64 8.05 15.83
CA ASP A 369 -0.11 9.12 16.68
C ASP A 369 1.43 9.10 16.70
N LEU A 370 2.01 7.89 16.79
CA LEU A 370 3.44 7.65 17.02
C LEU A 370 4.35 8.44 16.08
N PHE A 371 4.04 8.45 14.78
CA PHE A 371 4.90 9.05 13.76
C PHE A 371 4.97 10.58 13.82
N SER A 372 4.05 11.21 14.55
CA SER A 372 3.97 12.66 14.71
C SER A 372 4.20 13.13 16.16
N LEU A 373 4.52 12.19 17.07
CA LEU A 373 4.69 12.48 18.48
C LEU A 373 5.76 13.55 18.69
N THR A 374 5.46 14.56 19.51
CA THR A 374 6.33 15.73 19.66
C THR A 374 7.56 15.44 20.51
N TYR A 375 7.47 14.44 21.38
CA TYR A 375 8.51 13.96 22.30
C TYR A 375 8.94 12.52 22.00
N ASN A 376 10.12 12.12 22.50
CA ASN A 376 10.56 10.72 22.43
C ASN A 376 9.62 9.84 23.29
N PRO A 377 9.06 8.73 22.77
CA PRO A 377 8.19 7.82 23.51
C PRO A 377 8.77 7.27 24.82
N GLY A 378 10.09 7.22 24.98
CA GLY A 378 10.74 6.66 26.16
C GLY A 378 10.46 5.16 26.33
N LYS A 379 10.36 4.68 27.58
CA LYS A 379 10.03 3.28 27.87
C LYS A 379 8.65 2.93 27.30
N THR A 380 8.59 2.03 26.33
CA THR A 380 7.39 1.81 25.51
C THR A 380 6.89 0.37 25.62
N LEU A 381 5.58 0.21 25.81
CA LEU A 381 4.87 -1.06 25.66
C LEU A 381 4.13 -1.11 24.32
N CYS A 382 4.46 -2.06 23.44
CA CYS A 382 3.69 -2.37 22.25
C CYS A 382 2.71 -3.51 22.55
N VAL A 383 1.40 -3.23 22.52
CA VAL A 383 0.36 -4.25 22.74
C VAL A 383 -0.12 -4.80 21.41
N GLY A 384 0.07 -6.11 21.21
CA GLY A 384 -0.23 -6.82 19.97
C GLY A 384 1.03 -7.39 19.32
N ALA A 385 0.82 -8.28 18.34
CA ALA A 385 1.89 -9.00 17.67
C ALA A 385 1.73 -9.00 16.14
N SER A 386 1.07 -7.96 15.61
CA SER A 386 0.98 -7.69 14.17
C SER A 386 2.31 -7.17 13.62
N TYR A 387 2.45 -7.10 12.29
CA TYR A 387 3.63 -6.49 11.66
C TYR A 387 3.84 -5.05 12.16
N VAL A 388 2.77 -4.26 12.31
CA VAL A 388 2.86 -2.89 12.85
C VAL A 388 3.49 -2.88 14.25
N SER A 389 3.09 -3.82 15.12
CA SER A 389 3.62 -3.90 16.49
C SER A 389 5.13 -4.20 16.48
N LEU A 390 5.55 -5.21 15.71
CA LEU A 390 6.95 -5.66 15.68
C LEU A 390 7.87 -4.67 14.98
N GLU A 391 7.41 -4.05 13.89
CA GLU A 391 8.14 -2.98 13.20
C GLU A 391 8.34 -1.77 14.11
N CYS A 392 7.28 -1.32 14.81
CA CYS A 392 7.39 -0.21 15.76
C CYS A 392 8.28 -0.55 16.94
N ALA A 393 8.14 -1.73 17.52
CA ALA A 393 9.01 -2.18 18.60
C ALA A 393 10.48 -2.22 18.17
N GLY A 394 10.74 -2.73 16.96
CA GLY A 394 12.06 -2.83 16.36
C GLY A 394 12.73 -1.46 16.22
N PHE A 395 12.11 -0.53 15.49
CA PHE A 395 12.75 0.78 15.30
C PHE A 395 12.82 1.59 16.60
N LEU A 396 11.84 1.47 17.51
CA LEU A 396 11.89 2.18 18.81
C LEU A 396 13.07 1.69 19.67
N LYS A 397 13.35 0.38 19.66
CA LYS A 397 14.53 -0.15 20.32
C LYS A 397 15.81 0.30 19.62
N GLY A 398 15.87 0.24 18.29
CA GLY A 398 17.04 0.64 17.50
C GLY A 398 17.42 2.11 17.63
N ILE A 399 16.47 3.00 17.96
CA ILE A 399 16.75 4.40 18.28
C ILE A 399 17.08 4.66 19.77
N GLY A 400 17.09 3.61 20.61
CA GLY A 400 17.58 3.65 21.99
C GLY A 400 16.53 3.54 23.10
N ASN A 401 15.28 3.19 22.82
CA ASN A 401 14.25 3.08 23.86
C ASN A 401 14.22 1.69 24.54
N ASP A 402 13.77 1.62 25.79
CA ASP A 402 13.39 0.35 26.44
C ASP A 402 12.01 -0.08 25.93
N VAL A 403 11.93 -1.26 25.31
CA VAL A 403 10.73 -1.71 24.60
C VAL A 403 10.32 -3.09 25.10
N THR A 404 9.03 -3.20 25.42
CA THR A 404 8.35 -4.47 25.70
C THR A 404 7.25 -4.68 24.66
N VAL A 405 7.10 -5.90 24.14
CA VAL A 405 6.00 -6.34 23.29
C VAL A 405 5.12 -7.30 24.08
N MET A 406 3.83 -7.01 24.18
CA MET A 406 2.87 -7.88 24.85
C MET A 406 2.02 -8.65 23.83
N VAL A 407 2.12 -9.97 23.90
CA VAL A 407 1.60 -10.91 22.91
C VAL A 407 0.48 -11.73 23.53
N ARG A 408 -0.72 -11.68 22.94
CA ARG A 408 -1.85 -12.50 23.39
C ARG A 408 -1.67 -14.00 23.11
N SER A 409 -1.07 -14.35 21.97
CA SER A 409 -0.97 -15.74 21.53
C SER A 409 0.27 -16.07 20.69
N ILE A 410 0.36 -15.51 19.48
CA ILE A 410 1.42 -15.82 18.49
C ILE A 410 1.75 -14.55 17.72
N LEU A 411 2.97 -14.49 17.17
CA LEU A 411 3.43 -13.39 16.32
C LEU A 411 2.93 -13.58 14.90
N LEU A 412 2.68 -12.44 14.22
CA LEU A 412 2.41 -12.38 12.79
C LEU A 412 1.39 -13.42 12.32
N ARG A 413 0.25 -13.52 13.02
CA ARG A 413 -0.82 -14.46 12.65
C ARG A 413 -1.15 -14.34 11.16
N GLY A 414 -1.09 -15.46 10.44
CA GLY A 414 -1.30 -15.52 8.99
C GLY A 414 -0.01 -15.54 8.16
N PHE A 415 1.15 -15.25 8.77
CA PHE A 415 2.46 -15.50 8.19
C PHE A 415 3.01 -16.84 8.67
N ASP A 416 4.02 -17.33 7.95
CA ASP A 416 4.80 -18.52 8.30
C ASP A 416 5.37 -18.44 9.73
N GLN A 417 4.96 -19.37 10.59
CA GLN A 417 5.29 -19.32 12.02
C GLN A 417 6.76 -19.63 12.34
N ASP A 418 7.47 -20.39 11.49
CA ASP A 418 8.93 -20.59 11.63
C ASP A 418 9.66 -19.25 11.40
N MET A 419 9.23 -18.48 10.39
CA MET A 419 9.76 -17.14 10.15
C MET A 419 9.42 -16.16 11.29
N ALA A 420 8.18 -16.16 11.78
CA ALA A 420 7.75 -15.30 12.88
C ALA A 420 8.52 -15.55 14.18
N GLU A 421 8.82 -16.83 14.46
CA GLU A 421 9.61 -17.22 15.63
C GLU A 421 11.08 -16.78 15.51
N ARG A 422 11.68 -16.90 14.32
CA ARG A 422 13.04 -16.40 14.08
C ARG A 422 13.16 -14.89 14.27
N ILE A 423 12.13 -14.13 13.84
CA ILE A 423 12.03 -12.69 14.12
C ILE A 423 11.99 -12.43 15.63
N ARG A 424 11.17 -13.19 16.38
CA ARG A 424 11.11 -13.07 17.85
C ARG A 424 12.48 -13.25 18.48
N GLN A 425 13.18 -14.31 18.11
CA GLN A 425 14.50 -14.63 18.66
C GLN A 425 15.49 -13.51 18.37
N HIS A 426 15.56 -13.03 17.14
CA HIS A 426 16.43 -11.90 16.78
C HIS A 426 16.08 -10.60 17.52
N MET A 427 14.79 -10.31 17.73
CA MET A 427 14.38 -9.14 18.50
C MET A 427 14.75 -9.28 19.99
N MET A 428 14.71 -10.50 20.55
CA MET A 428 15.10 -10.76 21.94
C MET A 428 16.60 -10.64 22.17
N THR A 429 17.45 -11.04 21.21
CA THR A 429 18.90 -10.84 21.30
C THR A 429 19.26 -9.35 21.28
N HIS A 430 18.42 -8.53 20.63
CA HIS A 430 18.48 -7.06 20.68
C HIS A 430 17.71 -6.46 21.87
N GLU A 431 17.55 -7.23 22.95
CA GLU A 431 16.97 -6.82 24.25
C GLU A 431 15.53 -6.29 24.20
N ILE A 432 14.75 -6.63 23.15
CA ILE A 432 13.30 -6.39 23.16
C ILE A 432 12.65 -7.46 24.03
N LYS A 433 11.90 -7.05 25.04
CA LYS A 433 11.22 -7.96 25.98
C LYS A 433 9.90 -8.43 25.39
N PHE A 434 9.59 -9.71 25.54
CA PHE A 434 8.28 -10.26 25.15
C PHE A 434 7.54 -10.78 26.38
N VAL A 435 6.28 -10.37 26.53
CA VAL A 435 5.39 -10.80 27.62
C VAL A 435 4.15 -11.43 27.02
N ASN A 436 3.85 -12.68 27.40
CA ASN A 436 2.67 -13.40 26.92
C ASN A 436 1.46 -13.12 27.82
N ALA A 437 0.79 -11.99 27.60
CA ALA A 437 -0.34 -11.56 28.42
C ALA A 437 -1.33 -10.68 27.65
N VAL A 438 -2.44 -10.34 28.29
CA VAL A 438 -3.41 -9.35 27.83
C VAL A 438 -3.61 -8.32 28.94
N PRO A 439 -3.47 -7.01 28.66
CA PRO A 439 -3.72 -5.98 29.66
C PRO A 439 -5.18 -5.97 30.12
N THR A 440 -5.39 -5.77 31.41
CA THR A 440 -6.71 -5.73 32.07
C THR A 440 -7.12 -4.32 32.49
N LYS A 441 -6.17 -3.39 32.63
CA LYS A 441 -6.41 -1.98 32.95
C LYS A 441 -5.21 -1.12 32.56
N TYR A 442 -5.48 0.13 32.20
CA TYR A 442 -4.48 1.18 32.05
C TYR A 442 -4.81 2.35 32.98
N GLU A 443 -3.80 2.93 33.61
CA GLU A 443 -3.96 4.07 34.51
C GLU A 443 -2.95 5.17 34.19
N ARG A 444 -3.44 6.37 33.91
CA ARG A 444 -2.62 7.56 33.68
C ARG A 444 -2.08 8.05 35.02
N ILE A 445 -0.77 7.98 35.20
CA ILE A 445 -0.06 8.45 36.40
C ILE A 445 0.45 9.88 36.19
N GLU A 446 1.02 10.15 35.02
CA GLU A 446 1.47 11.49 34.60
C GLU A 446 1.01 11.79 33.19
N GLU A 447 0.45 12.99 32.97
CA GLU A 447 0.08 13.48 31.63
C GLU A 447 1.31 13.78 30.77
N PRO A 448 1.29 13.45 29.47
CA PRO A 448 2.34 13.89 28.56
C PRO A 448 2.27 15.41 28.37
N THR A 449 3.42 16.00 28.04
CA THR A 449 3.54 17.39 27.58
C THR A 449 4.17 17.41 26.19
N ASP A 450 4.20 18.55 25.52
CA ASP A 450 4.78 18.64 24.17
C ASP A 450 6.23 18.14 24.08
N ASN A 451 7.00 18.19 25.18
CA ASN A 451 8.44 17.89 25.19
C ASN A 451 8.82 16.65 26.01
N LYS A 452 7.87 16.05 26.76
CA LYS A 452 8.16 14.93 27.67
C LYS A 452 6.99 13.93 27.64
N PRO A 453 7.28 12.62 27.52
CA PRO A 453 6.24 11.62 27.65
C PRO A 453 5.65 11.61 29.07
N GLY A 454 4.41 11.14 29.18
CA GLY A 454 3.76 10.91 30.45
C GLY A 454 4.23 9.61 31.13
N LEU A 455 3.38 9.08 31.99
CA LEU A 455 3.56 7.80 32.66
C LEU A 455 2.22 7.07 32.75
N VAL A 456 2.20 5.81 32.36
CA VAL A 456 1.04 4.92 32.36
C VAL A 456 1.39 3.64 33.10
N ARG A 457 0.57 3.28 34.09
CA ARG A 457 0.64 1.97 34.72
C ARG A 457 -0.25 0.99 33.96
N VAL A 458 0.33 -0.13 33.55
CA VAL A 458 -0.36 -1.20 32.84
C VAL A 458 -0.53 -2.38 33.78
N TYR A 459 -1.74 -2.92 33.84
CA TYR A 459 -2.10 -4.07 34.67
C TYR A 459 -2.38 -5.28 33.77
N TRP A 460 -1.92 -6.48 34.16
CA TRP A 460 -2.26 -7.74 33.50
C TRP A 460 -2.23 -8.89 34.51
N GLU A 461 -2.63 -10.08 34.08
CA GLU A 461 -2.51 -11.31 34.87
C GLU A 461 -1.52 -12.25 34.17
N GLU A 462 -0.62 -12.86 34.94
CA GLU A 462 0.21 -13.97 34.49
C GLU A 462 -0.36 -15.28 34.97
N THR A 463 -0.48 -16.25 34.07
CA THR A 463 -0.92 -17.60 34.39
C THR A 463 0.31 -18.47 34.63
N SER A 464 0.47 -18.98 35.85
CA SER A 464 1.50 -19.96 36.19
C SER A 464 1.19 -21.34 35.59
N GLU A 465 2.18 -22.23 35.56
CA GLU A 465 2.03 -23.58 35.00
C GLU A 465 0.93 -24.42 35.69
N ASP A 466 0.63 -24.14 36.95
CA ASP A 466 -0.44 -24.76 37.73
C ASP A 466 -1.83 -24.11 37.51
N GLY A 467 -1.93 -23.11 36.62
CA GLY A 467 -3.16 -22.39 36.31
C GLY A 467 -3.49 -21.25 37.29
N GLY A 468 -2.62 -20.99 38.27
CA GLY A 468 -2.74 -19.82 39.15
C GLY A 468 -2.63 -18.51 38.37
N LYS A 469 -3.39 -17.49 38.77
CA LYS A 469 -3.34 -16.15 38.17
C LYS A 469 -2.69 -15.17 39.13
N THR A 470 -1.58 -14.58 38.72
CA THR A 470 -0.86 -13.56 39.50
C THR A 470 -1.09 -12.17 38.89
N PRO A 471 -1.60 -11.20 39.65
CA PRO A 471 -1.73 -9.83 39.16
C PRO A 471 -0.34 -9.19 39.04
N CYS A 472 -0.05 -8.65 37.85
CA CYS A 472 1.19 -7.97 37.52
C CYS A 472 0.92 -6.53 37.10
N THR A 473 1.85 -5.63 37.40
CA THR A 473 1.80 -4.23 36.96
C THR A 473 3.16 -3.71 36.57
N GLN A 474 3.21 -2.80 35.61
CA GLN A 474 4.45 -2.11 35.24
C GLN A 474 4.16 -0.74 34.64
N ASP A 475 5.05 0.21 34.94
CA ASP A 475 4.98 1.57 34.44
C ASP A 475 5.76 1.72 33.12
N PHE A 476 5.13 2.41 32.18
CA PHE A 476 5.65 2.75 30.86
C PHE A 476 5.41 4.22 30.56
N ASN A 477 6.30 4.85 29.81
CA ASN A 477 6.11 6.23 29.34
C ASN A 477 5.05 6.30 28.24
N THR A 478 5.06 5.31 27.34
CA THR A 478 4.14 5.23 26.20
C THR A 478 3.60 3.81 26.07
N VAL A 479 2.30 3.69 25.76
CA VAL A 479 1.67 2.41 25.43
C VAL A 479 1.07 2.52 24.02
N LEU A 480 1.56 1.69 23.11
CA LEU A 480 1.17 1.64 21.69
C LEU A 480 0.20 0.48 21.44
N MET A 481 -1.02 0.80 21.02
CA MET A 481 -2.01 -0.18 20.56
C MET A 481 -1.76 -0.57 19.10
N ALA A 482 -1.40 -1.84 18.89
CA ALA A 482 -1.15 -2.43 17.56
C ALA A 482 -1.86 -3.79 17.43
N ILE A 483 -3.12 -3.85 17.90
CA ILE A 483 -3.93 -5.08 18.02
C ILE A 483 -4.83 -5.39 16.81
N GLY A 484 -4.70 -4.63 15.73
CA GLY A 484 -5.52 -4.75 14.52
C GLY A 484 -6.09 -3.41 14.08
N ARG A 485 -6.82 -3.43 12.96
CA ARG A 485 -7.44 -2.25 12.35
C ARG A 485 -8.86 -2.60 11.90
N ASP A 486 -9.77 -1.64 11.98
CA ASP A 486 -11.18 -1.79 11.64
C ASP A 486 -11.57 -0.91 10.46
N ALA A 487 -12.51 -1.39 9.64
CA ALA A 487 -12.92 -0.72 8.41
C ALA A 487 -13.69 0.58 8.69
N VAL A 488 -13.37 1.64 7.94
CA VAL A 488 -14.08 2.92 8.05
C VAL A 488 -15.29 2.90 7.13
N THR A 489 -16.34 2.22 7.56
CA THR A 489 -17.61 2.09 6.80
C THR A 489 -18.84 2.49 7.61
N ASP A 490 -18.68 2.79 8.89
CA ASP A 490 -19.77 3.23 9.76
C ASP A 490 -20.18 4.67 9.46
N GLU A 491 -21.47 4.96 9.68
CA GLU A 491 -22.08 6.29 9.49
C GLU A 491 -21.91 6.83 8.05
N MET A 492 -21.78 5.94 7.06
CA MET A 492 -21.67 6.29 5.65
C MET A 492 -22.99 6.18 4.88
N GLY A 493 -24.07 5.68 5.50
CA GLY A 493 -25.37 5.50 4.82
C GLY A 493 -25.39 4.30 3.86
N LEU A 494 -24.52 3.31 4.06
CA LEU A 494 -24.33 2.17 3.13
C LEU A 494 -25.56 1.26 3.05
N GLU A 495 -26.29 1.14 4.15
CA GLU A 495 -27.55 0.44 4.24
C GLU A 495 -28.63 1.05 3.32
N LEU A 496 -28.64 2.37 3.13
CA LEU A 496 -29.61 3.07 2.28
C LEU A 496 -29.44 2.74 0.80
N VAL A 497 -28.22 2.37 0.40
CA VAL A 497 -27.85 2.05 -0.99
C VAL A 497 -27.62 0.56 -1.20
N GLY A 498 -27.92 -0.27 -0.19
CA GLY A 498 -27.86 -1.74 -0.30
C GLY A 498 -26.44 -2.31 -0.38
N VAL A 499 -25.45 -1.66 0.23
CA VAL A 499 -24.08 -2.17 0.33
C VAL A 499 -23.94 -3.07 1.56
N GLU A 500 -23.70 -4.36 1.34
CA GLU A 500 -23.50 -5.35 2.39
C GLU A 500 -22.08 -5.28 2.97
N ARG A 501 -21.99 -5.61 4.27
CA ARG A 501 -20.73 -5.58 5.03
C ARG A 501 -20.56 -6.86 5.84
N THR A 502 -19.33 -7.28 6.01
CA THR A 502 -18.98 -8.36 6.93
C THR A 502 -19.10 -7.90 8.38
N LYS A 503 -18.97 -8.83 9.35
CA LYS A 503 -18.93 -8.50 10.78
C LYS A 503 -17.78 -7.56 11.17
N SER A 504 -16.69 -7.53 10.39
CA SER A 504 -15.58 -6.59 10.59
C SER A 504 -15.80 -5.23 9.92
N GLY A 505 -16.98 -4.99 9.35
CA GLY A 505 -17.34 -3.75 8.66
C GLY A 505 -16.77 -3.65 7.24
N LYS A 506 -16.03 -4.66 6.75
CA LYS A 506 -15.50 -4.66 5.37
C LYS A 506 -16.63 -4.84 4.35
N ILE A 507 -16.46 -4.25 3.19
CA ILE A 507 -17.43 -4.34 2.08
C ILE A 507 -17.38 -5.74 1.49
N VAL A 508 -18.55 -6.37 1.38
CA VAL A 508 -18.71 -7.63 0.65
C VAL A 508 -18.80 -7.30 -0.83
N GLY A 509 -17.90 -7.86 -1.63
CA GLY A 509 -17.78 -7.58 -3.05
C GLY A 509 -17.65 -8.82 -3.92
N ARG A 510 -18.06 -8.66 -5.19
CA ARG A 510 -17.72 -9.52 -6.32
C ARG A 510 -16.51 -8.89 -7.01
N ARG A 511 -15.31 -9.36 -6.63
CA ARG A 511 -14.06 -8.60 -6.87
C ARG A 511 -14.20 -7.22 -6.22
N GLU A 512 -14.11 -6.13 -6.99
CA GLU A 512 -14.26 -4.78 -6.47
C GLU A 512 -15.70 -4.25 -6.49
N GLN A 513 -16.65 -4.89 -7.20
CA GLN A 513 -18.04 -4.40 -7.25
C GLN A 513 -18.79 -4.85 -5.99
N SER A 514 -19.43 -3.92 -5.28
CA SER A 514 -20.22 -4.26 -4.10
C SER A 514 -21.54 -4.96 -4.46
N THR A 515 -22.37 -5.27 -3.46
CA THR A 515 -23.76 -5.71 -3.68
C THR A 515 -24.62 -4.66 -4.36
N CYS A 516 -24.25 -3.38 -4.27
CA CYS A 516 -24.84 -2.30 -5.06
C CYS A 516 -24.06 -2.10 -6.37
N PRO A 517 -24.70 -2.21 -7.56
CA PRO A 517 -23.99 -2.35 -8.82
C PRO A 517 -23.18 -1.11 -9.24
N TYR A 518 -23.56 0.07 -8.80
CA TYR A 518 -22.85 1.33 -9.09
C TYR A 518 -21.86 1.76 -7.98
N ILE A 519 -21.64 0.90 -6.98
CA ILE A 519 -20.71 1.15 -5.87
C ILE A 519 -19.63 0.06 -5.84
N TYR A 520 -18.39 0.50 -5.73
CA TYR A 520 -17.19 -0.35 -5.73
C TYR A 520 -16.41 -0.16 -4.42
N GLY A 521 -15.76 -1.22 -3.94
CA GLY A 521 -14.80 -1.16 -2.84
C GLY A 521 -13.39 -1.49 -3.33
N ILE A 522 -12.37 -0.72 -2.92
CA ILE A 522 -10.97 -1.01 -3.25
C ILE A 522 -10.04 -0.78 -2.05
N GLY A 523 -8.93 -1.52 -2.02
CA GLY A 523 -7.96 -1.49 -0.92
C GLY A 523 -8.52 -2.14 0.34
N ASP A 524 -8.00 -1.74 1.50
CA ASP A 524 -8.18 -2.47 2.76
C ASP A 524 -9.65 -2.61 3.22
N VAL A 525 -10.54 -1.76 2.73
CA VAL A 525 -11.98 -1.78 3.06
C VAL A 525 -12.72 -2.94 2.39
N LEU A 526 -12.15 -3.52 1.32
CA LEU A 526 -12.71 -4.65 0.60
C LEU A 526 -12.38 -5.96 1.34
N ASP A 527 -13.38 -6.82 1.50
CA ASP A 527 -13.17 -8.11 2.16
C ASP A 527 -12.33 -9.08 1.32
N GLY A 528 -11.59 -9.96 2.01
CA GLY A 528 -10.78 -11.01 1.37
C GLY A 528 -9.54 -10.56 0.58
N CYS A 529 -9.25 -9.25 0.50
CA CYS A 529 -8.11 -8.72 -0.24
C CYS A 529 -6.91 -8.39 0.66
N PRO A 530 -5.66 -8.57 0.19
CA PRO A 530 -4.47 -8.14 0.93
C PRO A 530 -4.44 -6.62 1.18
N GLU A 531 -4.22 -6.23 2.44
CA GLU A 531 -4.22 -4.84 2.92
C GLU A 531 -2.87 -4.15 2.66
N LEU A 532 -2.54 -3.99 1.38
CA LEU A 532 -1.24 -3.47 0.92
C LEU A 532 -1.42 -2.31 -0.06
N THR A 533 -0.54 -1.30 0.07
CA THR A 533 -0.61 -0.10 -0.79
C THR A 533 -0.45 -0.40 -2.29
N PRO A 534 0.52 -1.22 -2.74
CA PRO A 534 0.62 -1.59 -4.15
C PRO A 534 -0.62 -2.29 -4.68
N VAL A 535 -1.25 -3.14 -3.86
CA VAL A 535 -2.52 -3.82 -4.19
C VAL A 535 -3.64 -2.80 -4.38
N ALA A 536 -3.81 -1.86 -3.44
CA ALA A 536 -4.82 -0.81 -3.55
C ALA A 536 -4.62 0.08 -4.79
N ILE A 537 -3.37 0.44 -5.12
CA ILE A 537 -3.03 1.23 -6.30
C ILE A 537 -3.37 0.46 -7.59
N GLN A 538 -2.96 -0.81 -7.68
CA GLN A 538 -3.23 -1.64 -8.84
C GLN A 538 -4.73 -1.86 -9.02
N ALA A 539 -5.44 -2.20 -7.94
CA ALA A 539 -6.89 -2.37 -7.94
C ALA A 539 -7.62 -1.13 -8.46
N GLY A 540 -7.24 0.06 -7.97
CA GLY A 540 -7.82 1.32 -8.45
C GLY A 540 -7.57 1.56 -9.94
N ARG A 541 -6.35 1.33 -10.43
CA ARG A 541 -6.01 1.55 -11.86
C ARG A 541 -6.71 0.56 -12.79
N VAL A 542 -6.61 -0.73 -12.47
CA VAL A 542 -7.18 -1.81 -13.29
C VAL A 542 -8.70 -1.65 -13.34
N LEU A 543 -9.35 -1.41 -12.21
CA LEU A 543 -10.79 -1.18 -12.15
C LEU A 543 -11.23 -0.02 -13.07
N MET A 544 -10.53 1.11 -13.05
CA MET A 544 -10.90 2.25 -13.91
C MET A 544 -10.76 1.94 -15.40
N ARG A 545 -9.73 1.19 -15.79
CA ARG A 545 -9.60 0.71 -17.18
C ARG A 545 -10.76 -0.21 -17.54
N ARG A 546 -11.14 -1.13 -16.66
CA ARG A 546 -12.30 -2.00 -16.92
C ARG A 546 -13.58 -1.20 -17.14
N LEU A 547 -13.93 -0.35 -16.18
CA LEU A 547 -15.23 0.34 -16.17
C LEU A 547 -15.36 1.41 -17.26
N ILE A 548 -14.24 2.01 -17.70
CA ILE A 548 -14.27 3.15 -18.63
C ILE A 548 -13.89 2.74 -20.05
N THR A 549 -13.02 1.76 -20.24
CA THR A 549 -12.54 1.36 -21.58
C THR A 549 -13.01 -0.02 -22.01
N GLY A 550 -13.75 -0.73 -21.17
CA GLY A 550 -14.18 -2.11 -21.44
C GLY A 550 -13.03 -3.12 -21.38
N ASN A 551 -11.92 -2.81 -20.69
CA ASN A 551 -10.83 -3.77 -20.48
C ASN A 551 -11.31 -4.94 -19.58
N SER A 552 -10.92 -6.17 -19.91
CA SER A 552 -11.25 -7.39 -19.16
C SER A 552 -10.18 -7.81 -18.13
N GLU A 553 -9.04 -7.11 -18.07
CA GLU A 553 -7.95 -7.38 -17.13
C GLU A 553 -8.41 -7.23 -15.68
N LEU A 554 -8.00 -8.17 -14.84
CA LEU A 554 -8.40 -8.26 -13.44
C LEU A 554 -7.19 -8.01 -12.55
N THR A 555 -7.43 -7.43 -11.37
CA THR A 555 -6.40 -7.36 -10.34
C THR A 555 -6.10 -8.76 -9.83
N GLU A 556 -4.84 -9.13 -9.82
CA GLU A 556 -4.35 -10.35 -9.16
C GLU A 556 -4.14 -10.07 -7.67
N TYR A 557 -4.75 -10.89 -6.83
CA TYR A 557 -4.69 -10.79 -5.35
C TYR A 557 -3.98 -11.98 -4.71
N ASP A 558 -3.60 -12.98 -5.50
CA ASP A 558 -2.81 -14.13 -5.09
C ASP A 558 -1.31 -13.86 -5.26
N GLN A 559 -0.49 -14.58 -4.50
CA GLN A 559 0.97 -14.53 -4.58
C GLN A 559 1.55 -13.09 -4.51
N VAL A 560 0.95 -12.23 -3.69
CA VAL A 560 1.41 -10.86 -3.51
C VAL A 560 2.66 -10.85 -2.61
N PRO A 561 3.82 -10.35 -3.09
CA PRO A 561 5.01 -10.26 -2.26
C PRO A 561 4.81 -9.27 -1.12
N THR A 562 5.32 -9.62 0.06
CA THR A 562 5.18 -8.84 1.29
C THR A 562 6.51 -8.79 2.02
N THR A 563 6.79 -7.66 2.68
CA THR A 563 7.95 -7.51 3.55
C THR A 563 7.54 -6.88 4.88
N VAL A 564 7.96 -7.51 5.97
CA VAL A 564 7.87 -7.00 7.34
C VAL A 564 9.22 -6.38 7.70
N PHE A 565 9.22 -5.08 8.01
CA PHE A 565 10.42 -4.28 8.27
C PHE A 565 10.79 -4.28 9.75
N THR A 566 10.97 -5.46 10.32
CA THR A 566 11.62 -5.66 11.63
C THR A 566 13.13 -5.37 11.52
N PRO A 567 13.88 -5.26 12.64
CA PRO A 567 15.31 -4.94 12.61
C PRO A 567 16.09 -5.82 11.64
N LEU A 568 15.81 -7.13 11.66
CA LEU A 568 16.08 -8.04 10.55
C LEU A 568 14.79 -8.22 9.73
N GLU A 569 14.83 -7.82 8.47
CA GLU A 569 13.64 -7.75 7.62
C GLU A 569 13.21 -9.15 7.14
N TYR A 570 11.90 -9.38 7.06
CA TYR A 570 11.32 -10.63 6.57
C TYR A 570 10.54 -10.40 5.28
N GLY A 571 11.01 -10.98 4.18
CA GLY A 571 10.34 -11.01 2.89
C GLY A 571 9.70 -12.36 2.60
N CYS A 572 8.50 -12.35 2.02
CA CYS A 572 7.81 -13.56 1.59
C CYS A 572 6.95 -13.35 0.36
N CYS A 573 6.74 -14.43 -0.40
CA CYS A 573 5.78 -14.49 -1.48
C CYS A 573 5.20 -15.91 -1.57
N GLY A 574 3.88 -16.05 -1.77
CA GLY A 574 3.21 -17.34 -1.85
C GLY A 574 2.78 -17.92 -0.51
N LEU A 575 2.73 -19.24 -0.41
CA LEU A 575 2.20 -19.96 0.76
C LEU A 575 3.23 -20.07 1.88
N ALA A 576 2.79 -19.92 3.12
CA ALA A 576 3.52 -20.38 4.31
C ALA A 576 3.64 -21.91 4.33
N GLU A 577 4.65 -22.44 5.02
CA GLU A 577 4.95 -23.87 5.10
C GLU A 577 3.77 -24.67 5.67
N GLU A 578 3.21 -24.22 6.79
CA GLU A 578 2.06 -24.85 7.43
C GLU A 578 0.81 -24.85 6.55
N THR A 579 0.65 -23.82 5.71
CA THR A 579 -0.49 -23.70 4.79
C THR A 579 -0.31 -24.63 3.59
N ALA A 580 0.91 -24.74 3.07
CA ALA A 580 1.22 -25.69 1.99
C ALA A 580 1.02 -27.14 2.46
N ILE A 581 1.50 -27.48 3.66
CA ILE A 581 1.28 -28.80 4.27
C ILE A 581 -0.20 -29.08 4.48
N GLN A 582 -0.97 -28.12 5.02
CA GLN A 582 -2.41 -28.28 5.23
C GLN A 582 -3.15 -28.54 3.91
N LYS A 583 -2.72 -27.89 2.82
CA LYS A 583 -3.40 -27.95 1.52
C LYS A 583 -3.01 -29.19 0.69
N TYR A 584 -1.75 -29.61 0.74
CA TYR A 584 -1.20 -30.61 -0.17
C TYR A 584 -0.70 -31.89 0.54
N GLY A 585 -0.63 -31.93 1.87
CA GLY A 585 -0.08 -33.05 2.64
C GLY A 585 1.44 -32.93 2.84
N LYS A 586 1.93 -33.28 4.04
CA LYS A 586 3.35 -33.14 4.43
C LYS A 586 4.27 -33.94 3.49
N GLU A 587 3.82 -35.12 3.08
CA GLU A 587 4.53 -36.03 2.19
C GLU A 587 4.74 -35.46 0.78
N ASN A 588 3.88 -34.55 0.33
CA ASN A 588 3.95 -33.93 -1.00
C ASN A 588 4.74 -32.61 -1.03
N ILE A 589 5.21 -32.14 0.12
CA ILE A 589 5.97 -30.89 0.22
C ILE A 589 7.46 -31.18 0.42
N ASN A 590 8.28 -30.47 -0.35
CA ASN A 590 9.71 -30.32 -0.11
C ASN A 590 9.96 -28.90 0.44
N VAL A 591 10.78 -28.78 1.49
CA VAL A 591 11.23 -27.48 1.99
C VAL A 591 12.73 -27.43 1.88
N TYR A 592 13.24 -26.64 0.93
CA TYR A 592 14.68 -26.39 0.78
C TYR A 592 15.03 -25.17 1.60
N HIS A 593 16.08 -25.21 2.41
CA HIS A 593 16.39 -24.10 3.30
C HIS A 593 17.87 -23.97 3.65
N ASN A 594 18.28 -22.80 4.11
CA ASN A 594 19.63 -22.58 4.61
C ASN A 594 19.69 -21.40 5.59
N VAL A 595 20.70 -21.41 6.47
CA VAL A 595 21.13 -20.22 7.22
C VAL A 595 22.42 -19.69 6.61
N PHE A 596 22.60 -18.38 6.62
CA PHE A 596 23.74 -17.73 6.00
C PHE A 596 24.14 -16.47 6.77
N ILE A 597 25.31 -15.91 6.43
CA ILE A 597 25.83 -14.68 7.02
C ILE A 597 26.06 -13.68 5.87
N PRO A 598 25.46 -12.48 5.90
CA PRO A 598 25.83 -11.41 4.98
C PRO A 598 27.32 -11.07 5.11
N LEU A 599 28.02 -10.91 4.00
CA LEU A 599 29.46 -10.61 4.02
C LEU A 599 29.77 -9.32 4.80
N GLU A 600 28.86 -8.35 4.74
CA GLU A 600 28.94 -7.07 5.46
C GLU A 600 28.97 -7.25 6.98
N TYR A 601 28.50 -8.38 7.51
CA TYR A 601 28.45 -8.67 8.94
C TYR A 601 29.74 -9.30 9.47
N SER A 602 30.62 -9.79 8.59
CA SER A 602 31.86 -10.48 8.97
C SER A 602 32.88 -9.53 9.64
N VAL A 603 33.14 -8.36 9.05
CA VAL A 603 34.09 -7.37 9.59
C VAL A 603 33.63 -6.75 10.92
N PRO A 604 32.36 -6.34 11.09
CA PRO A 604 31.90 -5.82 12.37
C PRO A 604 31.73 -6.89 13.45
N GLU A 605 31.97 -8.17 13.10
CA GLU A 605 31.87 -9.32 14.01
C GLU A 605 30.50 -9.35 14.69
N ARG A 606 29.42 -9.14 13.92
CA ARG A 606 28.06 -9.20 14.47
C ARG A 606 27.86 -10.60 15.05
N VAL A 607 27.88 -10.67 16.38
CA VAL A 607 28.02 -11.91 17.19
C VAL A 607 26.89 -12.92 16.93
N GLU A 608 25.83 -12.47 16.26
CA GLU A 608 24.62 -13.21 15.94
C GLU A 608 24.65 -13.86 14.54
N ASN A 609 25.71 -14.62 14.25
CA ASN A 609 26.07 -15.21 12.95
C ASN A 609 25.07 -16.24 12.33
N SER A 610 23.83 -16.37 12.83
CA SER A 610 22.91 -17.45 12.42
C SER A 610 21.45 -17.04 12.20
N HIS A 611 21.12 -15.74 12.22
CA HIS A 611 19.71 -15.30 12.10
C HIS A 611 19.22 -15.11 10.66
N CYS A 612 20.11 -14.91 9.68
CA CYS A 612 19.66 -14.86 8.30
C CYS A 612 19.29 -16.26 7.83
N TYR A 613 18.13 -16.38 7.22
CA TYR A 613 17.54 -17.66 6.85
C TYR A 613 16.71 -17.49 5.59
N CYS A 614 16.75 -18.48 4.71
CA CYS A 614 15.87 -18.55 3.57
C CYS A 614 15.32 -19.96 3.38
N LYS A 615 14.11 -20.05 2.81
CA LYS A 615 13.51 -21.32 2.41
C LYS A 615 12.62 -21.21 1.18
N LEU A 616 12.60 -22.28 0.38
CA LEU A 616 11.66 -22.53 -0.71
C LEU A 616 10.74 -23.68 -0.33
N ILE A 617 9.44 -23.48 -0.50
CA ILE A 617 8.40 -24.49 -0.29
C ILE A 617 7.95 -24.97 -1.66
N CYS A 618 8.16 -26.26 -1.93
CA CYS A 618 7.99 -26.86 -3.25
C CYS A 618 6.97 -28.00 -3.23
N LEU A 619 6.17 -28.11 -4.28
CA LEU A 619 5.22 -29.21 -4.49
C LEU A 619 5.85 -30.32 -5.33
N LYS A 620 6.10 -31.48 -4.70
CA LYS A 620 6.76 -32.64 -5.33
C LYS A 620 6.04 -33.12 -6.58
N SER A 621 4.72 -33.24 -6.49
CA SER A 621 3.88 -33.78 -7.59
C SER A 621 3.93 -32.94 -8.86
N GLU A 622 4.36 -31.68 -8.77
CA GLU A 622 4.47 -30.77 -9.90
C GLU A 622 5.93 -30.41 -10.22
N GLN A 623 6.83 -31.38 -10.07
CA GLN A 623 8.28 -31.25 -10.36
C GLN A 623 8.91 -30.12 -9.52
N ASP A 624 8.64 -30.14 -8.21
CA ASP A 624 9.07 -29.13 -7.25
C ASP A 624 8.67 -27.70 -7.67
N LEU A 625 7.41 -27.52 -8.08
CA LEU A 625 6.81 -26.20 -8.28
C LEU A 625 6.94 -25.39 -6.99
N VAL A 626 7.51 -24.19 -7.07
CA VAL A 626 7.66 -23.31 -5.91
C VAL A 626 6.30 -22.69 -5.56
N LEU A 627 5.75 -23.10 -4.42
CA LEU A 627 4.49 -22.60 -3.86
C LEU A 627 4.69 -21.37 -2.98
N GLY A 628 5.87 -21.26 -2.37
CA GLY A 628 6.20 -20.21 -1.41
C GLY A 628 7.70 -20.02 -1.27
N TYR A 629 8.10 -18.78 -1.02
CA TYR A 629 9.47 -18.42 -0.70
C TYR A 629 9.50 -17.44 0.46
N HIS A 630 10.46 -17.63 1.36
CA HIS A 630 10.63 -16.85 2.58
C HIS A 630 12.11 -16.53 2.81
N ILE A 631 12.39 -15.31 3.24
CA ILE A 631 13.74 -14.87 3.62
C ILE A 631 13.73 -13.86 4.74
N LEU A 632 14.58 -14.10 5.73
CA LEU A 632 14.88 -13.21 6.84
C LEU A 632 16.32 -12.72 6.65
N THR A 633 16.50 -11.44 6.31
CA THR A 633 17.81 -10.88 5.91
C THR A 633 17.75 -9.35 5.82
N PRO A 634 18.89 -8.62 5.83
CA PRO A 634 18.89 -7.21 5.47
C PRO A 634 18.42 -7.01 4.02
N ASN A 635 17.64 -5.95 3.77
CA ASN A 635 17.10 -5.63 2.44
C ASN A 635 16.18 -6.72 1.86
N ALA A 636 15.44 -7.45 2.70
CA ALA A 636 14.58 -8.56 2.28
C ALA A 636 13.53 -8.14 1.24
N GLY A 637 13.07 -6.88 1.28
CA GLY A 637 12.12 -6.35 0.30
C GLY A 637 12.67 -6.28 -1.11
N GLU A 638 13.92 -5.82 -1.27
CA GLU A 638 14.56 -5.69 -2.58
C GLU A 638 14.76 -7.06 -3.24
N ILE A 639 15.15 -8.06 -2.44
CA ILE A 639 15.35 -9.44 -2.89
C ILE A 639 14.01 -10.08 -3.28
N THR A 640 13.02 -10.01 -2.39
CA THR A 640 11.72 -10.66 -2.57
C THR A 640 11.00 -10.15 -3.81
N GLN A 641 11.12 -8.86 -4.12
CA GLN A 641 10.46 -8.25 -5.27
C GLN A 641 10.85 -8.89 -6.60
N GLY A 642 12.14 -9.23 -6.79
CA GLY A 642 12.61 -9.90 -8.00
C GLY A 642 12.15 -11.35 -8.09
N PHE A 643 12.30 -12.12 -7.00
CA PHE A 643 11.94 -13.54 -6.97
C PHE A 643 10.42 -13.78 -7.03
N ALA A 644 9.59 -12.81 -6.65
CA ALA A 644 8.13 -12.90 -6.77
C ALA A 644 7.65 -13.12 -8.21
N ILE A 645 8.41 -12.67 -9.22
CA ILE A 645 8.12 -12.96 -10.63
C ILE A 645 8.18 -14.48 -10.89
N GLY A 646 9.09 -15.19 -10.22
CA GLY A 646 9.21 -16.65 -10.34
C GLY A 646 7.91 -17.35 -9.98
N LEU A 647 7.25 -16.96 -8.88
CA LEU A 647 5.95 -17.54 -8.50
C LEU A 647 4.87 -17.28 -9.54
N LYS A 648 4.81 -16.05 -10.09
CA LYS A 648 3.87 -15.69 -11.16
C LYS A 648 4.09 -16.51 -12.44
N LEU A 649 5.35 -16.81 -12.76
CA LEU A 649 5.74 -17.65 -13.89
C LEU A 649 5.73 -19.15 -13.57
N LYS A 650 5.26 -19.54 -12.37
CA LYS A 650 5.22 -20.94 -11.90
C LYS A 650 6.59 -21.62 -11.94
N ALA A 651 7.61 -20.90 -11.48
CA ALA A 651 8.97 -21.39 -11.39
C ALA A 651 9.05 -22.65 -10.51
N LYS A 652 9.89 -23.59 -10.93
CA LYS A 652 10.25 -24.80 -10.21
C LYS A 652 11.57 -24.60 -9.49
N LYS A 653 11.87 -25.46 -8.52
CA LYS A 653 13.18 -25.48 -7.85
C LYS A 653 14.35 -25.55 -8.84
N ALA A 654 14.21 -26.33 -9.91
CA ALA A 654 15.22 -26.43 -10.97
C ALA A 654 15.50 -25.10 -11.69
N ASP A 655 14.55 -24.15 -11.72
CA ASP A 655 14.77 -22.83 -12.31
C ASP A 655 15.65 -21.96 -11.42
N PHE A 656 15.51 -22.09 -10.09
CA PHE A 656 16.40 -21.44 -9.11
C PHE A 656 17.81 -22.02 -9.19
N ASP A 657 17.95 -23.34 -9.35
CA ASP A 657 19.26 -24.01 -9.45
C ASP A 657 20.02 -23.68 -10.73
N ARG A 658 19.31 -23.42 -11.83
CA ARG A 658 19.92 -22.99 -13.10
C ARG A 658 20.31 -21.51 -13.11
N LEU A 659 19.74 -20.71 -12.21
CA LEU A 659 20.05 -19.29 -12.13
C LEU A 659 21.45 -19.11 -11.52
N ILE A 660 22.38 -18.52 -12.26
CA ILE A 660 23.72 -18.22 -11.74
C ILE A 660 23.61 -17.05 -10.75
N GLY A 661 24.07 -17.27 -9.52
CA GLY A 661 24.10 -16.27 -8.46
C GLY A 661 25.08 -15.12 -8.75
N ILE A 662 24.79 -13.94 -8.20
CA ILE A 662 25.71 -12.80 -8.18
C ILE A 662 26.46 -12.84 -6.86
N HIS A 663 27.79 -12.84 -6.90
CA HIS A 663 28.63 -12.98 -5.72
C HIS A 663 29.51 -11.73 -5.48
N PRO A 664 29.62 -11.21 -4.23
CA PRO A 664 28.90 -11.64 -3.02
C PRO A 664 27.54 -10.94 -2.87
N THR A 665 26.45 -11.71 -2.70
CA THR A 665 25.12 -11.17 -2.35
C THR A 665 24.33 -12.10 -1.45
N VAL A 666 23.46 -11.56 -0.58
CA VAL A 666 22.54 -12.39 0.22
C VAL A 666 21.53 -13.17 -0.65
N ALA A 667 21.16 -12.61 -1.81
CA ALA A 667 20.18 -13.19 -2.72
C ALA A 667 20.66 -14.49 -3.40
N GLU A 668 21.96 -14.66 -3.59
CA GLU A 668 22.54 -15.86 -4.23
C GLU A 668 22.26 -17.13 -3.43
N ASN A 669 22.00 -17.03 -2.13
CA ASN A 669 21.65 -18.18 -1.29
C ASN A 669 20.42 -18.94 -1.80
N LEU A 670 19.54 -18.32 -2.59
CA LEU A 670 18.38 -18.99 -3.18
C LEU A 670 18.70 -19.85 -4.38
N THR A 671 19.82 -19.58 -5.05
CA THR A 671 20.21 -20.29 -6.25
C THR A 671 21.02 -21.56 -5.94
N THR A 672 21.34 -21.79 -4.67
CA THR A 672 22.21 -22.89 -4.20
C THR A 672 21.60 -23.70 -3.05
N LEU A 673 20.28 -23.59 -2.82
CA LEU A 673 19.59 -24.34 -1.77
C LEU A 673 19.52 -25.85 -2.08
N THR A 674 20.33 -26.66 -1.40
CA THR A 674 20.36 -28.12 -1.58
C THR A 674 19.82 -28.89 -0.39
N LEU A 675 19.84 -28.31 0.81
CA LEU A 675 19.40 -28.96 2.04
C LEU A 675 17.88 -29.00 2.12
N LEU A 676 17.34 -30.22 2.26
CA LEU A 676 15.95 -30.45 2.61
C LEU A 676 15.78 -30.37 4.12
N LYS A 677 14.69 -29.74 4.58
CA LYS A 677 14.34 -29.61 5.98
C LYS A 677 13.97 -30.97 6.58
N GLU A 678 14.74 -31.38 7.58
CA GLU A 678 14.48 -32.57 8.40
C GLU A 678 14.14 -32.17 9.86
N GLU A 679 13.40 -33.03 10.55
CA GLU A 679 13.00 -32.77 11.94
C GLU A 679 14.21 -32.82 12.87
N GLY A 680 14.41 -31.79 13.69
CA GLY A 680 15.54 -31.68 14.62
C GLY A 680 16.88 -31.31 13.97
N GLN A 681 16.91 -31.03 12.65
CA GLN A 681 18.12 -30.64 11.94
C GLN A 681 18.68 -29.32 12.46
N GLN A 682 19.95 -29.32 12.87
CA GLN A 682 20.69 -28.10 13.17
C GLN A 682 21.37 -27.59 11.90
N LEU A 683 21.04 -26.35 11.52
CA LEU A 683 21.70 -25.68 10.40
C LEU A 683 23.00 -25.04 10.87
N LYS A 684 24.06 -25.21 10.08
CA LYS A 684 25.31 -24.45 10.21
C LYS A 684 25.35 -23.44 9.08
N ALA A 685 25.68 -22.20 9.40
CA ALA A 685 25.81 -21.17 8.39
C ALA A 685 26.90 -21.57 7.39
N SER A 686 26.55 -21.57 6.10
CA SER A 686 27.54 -21.59 5.03
C SER A 686 28.09 -20.18 4.88
N GLY A 687 29.37 -19.99 5.23
CA GLY A 687 30.13 -18.78 4.90
C GLY A 687 30.96 -18.99 3.63
N CYS A 688 31.50 -17.90 3.09
CA CYS A 688 32.72 -17.96 2.29
C CYS A 688 33.93 -17.93 3.21
#